data_AF-A0A3D3PCW3-F1
#
_entry.id   AF-A0A3D3PCW3-F1
#
_cell.length_a   1.000
_cell.length_b   1.000
_cell.length_c   1.000
_cell.angle_alpha   90.00
_cell.angle_beta   90.00
_cell.angle_gamma   90.00
#
_symmetry.space_group_name_H-M   'P 1'
#
loop_
_entity.id
_entity.type
_entity.pdbx_description
1 polymer ?
#
loop_
_entity_poly.entity_id
_entity_poly.type
_entity_poly.pdbx_seq_one_letter_code
_entity_poly.pdbx_strand_id
1 'polypeptide(L)'
;DLTGMEIANASLLDEGTAAGEAMFMQYSLRKEDSANIFFVSEEVFPQTIDILRTRSAPYGIEIQVGDHRTVELTNKMFGAIVQYPSGDGAVYNYKDFAAKGHEKGIKLTVVADILSLALLTPPGEWGADIVVGCSQRFGVPMGFGGPHAAFFATKEEYKRSMPGRIIGVTIDSAGNYALRMALQTREQHIRRDKATSNICTAQALLAIMAGMYAVYHGPKGIKAIAERTHGIAVLLSKSLESLGYKQQNQNYFDTLKFDLGDLTDAIHSELINNEINIHYNKSIVTITVDETTSVDDVKDMVRIFAKIKAKSSHDVDVDGFKSDLKSTIPAELQRQSEYLTHPVFNTHQSEHEMLRYIKSLEAKDLSLCHSMIALGSCTMKLNATTEMIPVTWPEFSKMHPFAPADQVGGYMQIFSELNDWLSKITGFAAMSLQPNAGAQGEYAGLMVIRAYHMDRGQGHRNVALIPSSAHGTNPASAAMAGMKIVVTRCDENGNIDMDDLKAKAEEHKDDLSCLMVTYPSTHGVFEETIIEVCEIIHANGGQVYMDGANMNAQVGLTSPGSIGADVCHLNLHKTFCIPHGGGGPGMGPIGVAKHLVPYLPGHSVVNINNKKSISAVSAAPWGSASILLISHAYIAMMGGDGLTNATRYAILNANYIKARLEDHYPVLYSGT
;
A
#
# COMPACT_ATOMS: atom_id res chain seq x y z
N ASP A 1 21.05 -6.01 0.63
CA ASP A 1 21.35 -7.44 0.88
C ASP A 1 20.46 -8.39 0.11
N LEU A 2 19.19 -8.60 0.51
CA LEU A 2 18.36 -9.65 -0.10
C LEU A 2 18.08 -9.43 -1.58
N THR A 3 17.82 -8.19 -2.01
CA THR A 3 17.53 -7.84 -3.42
C THR A 3 18.77 -7.73 -4.31
N GLY A 4 19.98 -7.69 -3.72
CA GLY A 4 21.22 -7.38 -4.45
C GLY A 4 21.34 -5.92 -4.91
N MET A 5 20.43 -5.03 -4.51
CA MET A 5 20.45 -3.61 -4.87
C MET A 5 21.27 -2.76 -3.89
N GLU A 6 21.66 -1.57 -4.34
CA GLU A 6 22.60 -0.67 -3.64
C GLU A 6 21.95 0.19 -2.57
N ILE A 7 20.70 0.63 -2.78
CA ILE A 7 19.96 1.49 -1.85
C ILE A 7 18.48 1.08 -1.79
N ALA A 8 17.87 1.22 -0.62
CA ALA A 8 16.44 1.00 -0.40
C ALA A 8 15.81 2.12 0.43
N ASN A 9 14.51 2.34 0.25
CA ASN A 9 13.75 3.29 1.05
C ASN A 9 13.27 2.69 2.38
N ALA A 10 12.63 3.52 3.21
CA ALA A 10 12.11 3.16 4.53
C ALA A 10 10.63 2.70 4.49
N SER A 11 10.26 1.92 3.45
CA SER A 11 8.93 1.40 3.10
C SER A 11 8.06 2.23 2.16
N LEU A 12 7.20 1.51 1.42
CA LEU A 12 6.01 1.97 0.71
C LEU A 12 4.76 1.26 1.24
N LEU A 13 3.60 1.55 0.64
CA LEU A 13 2.27 1.18 1.16
C LEU A 13 1.88 -0.28 0.95
N ASP A 14 2.09 -0.81 -0.25
CA ASP A 14 1.87 -2.21 -0.63
C ASP A 14 2.62 -2.53 -1.94
N GLU A 15 2.64 -3.79 -2.37
CA GLU A 15 3.40 -4.24 -3.54
C GLU A 15 2.98 -3.54 -4.83
N GLY A 16 1.68 -3.43 -5.07
CA GLY A 16 1.17 -2.86 -6.32
C GLY A 16 1.37 -1.34 -6.42
N THR A 17 1.28 -0.61 -5.30
CA THR A 17 1.68 0.80 -5.25
C THR A 17 3.18 0.98 -5.43
N ALA A 18 4.02 0.09 -4.88
CA ALA A 18 5.46 0.11 -5.12
C ALA A 18 5.81 -0.14 -6.59
N ALA A 19 5.10 -1.05 -7.27
CA ALA A 19 5.22 -1.24 -8.71
C ALA A 19 4.79 0.00 -9.51
N GLY A 20 3.71 0.68 -9.09
CA GLY A 20 3.29 1.96 -9.65
C GLY A 20 4.34 3.06 -9.52
N GLU A 21 4.98 3.17 -8.36
CA GLU A 21 6.10 4.10 -8.14
C GLU A 21 7.31 3.75 -9.01
N ALA A 22 7.60 2.46 -9.19
CA ALA A 22 8.70 2.02 -10.06
C ALA A 22 8.44 2.40 -11.53
N MET A 23 7.21 2.20 -12.02
CA MET A 23 6.81 2.64 -13.36
C MET A 23 7.00 4.15 -13.53
N PHE A 24 6.58 4.97 -12.57
CA PHE A 24 6.74 6.43 -12.64
C PHE A 24 8.20 6.88 -12.56
N MET A 25 8.99 6.22 -11.71
CA MET A 25 10.42 6.45 -11.64
C MET A 25 11.09 6.12 -12.98
N GLN A 26 10.74 5.00 -13.63
CA GLN A 26 11.25 4.67 -14.97
C GLN A 26 10.77 5.65 -16.03
N TYR A 27 9.51 6.06 -15.97
CA TYR A 27 8.94 7.06 -16.88
C TYR A 27 9.69 8.39 -16.78
N SER A 28 9.96 8.89 -15.57
CA SER A 28 10.72 10.14 -15.38
C SER A 28 12.21 10.05 -15.76
N LEU A 29 12.77 8.83 -15.79
CA LEU A 29 14.15 8.53 -16.17
C LEU A 29 14.31 8.05 -17.62
N ARG A 30 13.25 8.12 -18.44
CA ARG A 30 13.31 7.70 -19.84
C ARG A 30 14.18 8.66 -20.64
N LYS A 31 14.89 8.13 -21.63
CA LYS A 31 15.75 8.94 -22.51
C LYS A 31 14.96 9.61 -23.63
N GLU A 32 14.00 8.88 -24.17
CA GLU A 32 13.17 9.31 -25.29
C GLU A 32 11.79 9.73 -24.77
N ASP A 33 11.42 10.99 -24.96
CA ASP A 33 10.11 11.49 -24.53
C ASP A 33 8.94 10.77 -25.22
N SER A 34 9.19 10.24 -26.42
CA SER A 34 8.22 9.46 -27.21
C SER A 34 8.03 8.02 -26.73
N ALA A 35 8.90 7.50 -25.85
CA ALA A 35 8.74 6.17 -25.28
C ALA A 35 7.63 6.18 -24.22
N ASN A 36 6.45 5.70 -24.61
CA ASN A 36 5.22 5.78 -23.82
C ASN A 36 4.60 4.41 -23.48
N ILE A 37 5.26 3.31 -23.88
CA ILE A 37 4.80 1.95 -23.58
C ILE A 37 5.52 1.44 -22.33
N PHE A 38 4.76 0.86 -21.41
CA PHE A 38 5.28 0.11 -20.27
C PHE A 38 4.92 -1.37 -20.44
N PHE A 39 5.93 -2.22 -20.59
CA PHE A 39 5.69 -3.66 -20.72
C PHE A 39 5.45 -4.29 -19.35
N VAL A 40 4.41 -5.11 -19.26
CA VAL A 40 4.04 -5.84 -18.04
C VAL A 40 3.98 -7.32 -18.39
N SER A 41 4.81 -8.15 -17.74
CA SER A 41 4.68 -9.59 -17.88
C SER A 41 3.29 -10.04 -17.43
N GLU A 42 2.64 -10.92 -18.19
CA GLU A 42 1.35 -11.53 -17.83
C GLU A 42 1.41 -12.35 -16.53
N GLU A 43 2.63 -12.68 -16.11
CA GLU A 43 2.93 -13.39 -14.86
C GLU A 43 2.99 -12.49 -13.61
N VAL A 44 2.79 -11.17 -13.76
CA VAL A 44 2.62 -10.25 -12.63
C VAL A 44 1.23 -10.41 -12.03
N PHE A 45 1.12 -10.28 -10.71
CA PHE A 45 -0.17 -10.48 -10.04
C PHE A 45 -1.27 -9.52 -10.55
N PRO A 46 -2.52 -10.00 -10.68
CA PRO A 46 -3.62 -9.23 -11.27
C PRO A 46 -3.94 -7.92 -10.54
N GLN A 47 -3.79 -7.87 -9.20
CA GLN A 47 -3.97 -6.65 -8.42
C GLN A 47 -2.86 -5.62 -8.68
N THR A 48 -1.63 -6.07 -8.95
CA THR A 48 -0.51 -5.20 -9.32
C THR A 48 -0.73 -4.61 -10.71
N ILE A 49 -1.18 -5.41 -11.68
CA ILE A 49 -1.57 -4.94 -13.03
C ILE A 49 -2.72 -3.92 -12.94
N ASP A 50 -3.71 -4.16 -12.09
CA ASP A 50 -4.86 -3.25 -11.92
C ASP A 50 -4.42 -1.86 -11.44
N ILE A 51 -3.50 -1.78 -10.48
CA ILE A 51 -2.94 -0.50 -10.02
C ILE A 51 -2.07 0.16 -11.08
N LEU A 52 -1.26 -0.60 -11.83
CA LEU A 52 -0.47 -0.05 -12.94
C LEU A 52 -1.37 0.66 -13.96
N ARG A 53 -2.54 0.09 -14.28
CA ARG A 53 -3.54 0.73 -15.16
C ARG A 53 -4.09 2.03 -14.58
N THR A 54 -4.42 2.05 -13.29
CA THR A 54 -4.90 3.28 -12.61
C THR A 54 -3.82 4.37 -12.65
N ARG A 55 -2.58 4.00 -12.35
CA ARG A 55 -1.41 4.89 -12.30
C ARG A 55 -1.03 5.41 -13.69
N SER A 56 -1.12 4.59 -14.73
CA SER A 56 -0.71 4.94 -16.08
C SER A 56 -1.69 5.89 -16.78
N ALA A 57 -2.99 5.74 -16.48
CA ALA A 57 -4.07 6.39 -17.21
C ALA A 57 -4.00 7.93 -17.27
N PRO A 58 -3.63 8.67 -16.20
CA PRO A 58 -3.54 10.13 -16.27
C PRO A 58 -2.45 10.65 -17.20
N TYR A 59 -1.38 9.88 -17.39
CA TYR A 59 -0.23 10.25 -18.22
C TYR A 59 -0.33 9.71 -19.64
N GLY A 60 -1.40 8.97 -19.95
CA GLY A 60 -1.56 8.31 -21.24
C GLY A 60 -0.55 7.18 -21.50
N ILE A 61 0.09 6.66 -20.45
CA ILE A 61 1.04 5.56 -20.55
C ILE A 61 0.31 4.29 -20.99
N GLU A 62 0.78 3.67 -22.07
CA GLU A 62 0.21 2.44 -22.61
C GLU A 62 0.77 1.23 -21.88
N ILE A 63 -0.10 0.50 -21.18
CA ILE A 63 0.25 -0.77 -20.53
C ILE A 63 0.14 -1.90 -21.55
N GLN A 64 1.28 -2.48 -21.92
CA GLN A 64 1.33 -3.66 -22.78
C GLN A 64 1.56 -4.91 -21.93
N VAL A 65 0.47 -5.64 -21.67
CA VAL A 65 0.55 -6.94 -20.98
C VAL A 65 0.88 -8.05 -21.99
N GLY A 66 1.83 -8.93 -21.67
CA GLY A 66 2.09 -10.11 -22.50
C GLY A 66 3.18 -11.03 -21.97
N ASP A 67 3.50 -12.05 -22.76
CA ASP A 67 4.52 -13.04 -22.42
C ASP A 67 5.94 -12.48 -22.60
N HIS A 68 6.67 -12.38 -21.48
CA HIS A 68 8.05 -11.88 -21.43
C HIS A 68 9.04 -12.74 -22.23
N ARG A 69 8.69 -13.99 -22.56
CA ARG A 69 9.53 -14.93 -23.32
C ARG A 69 9.50 -14.64 -24.82
N THR A 70 8.38 -14.12 -25.33
CA THR A 70 8.15 -13.93 -26.77
C THR A 70 7.97 -12.48 -27.19
N VAL A 71 7.80 -11.56 -26.24
CA VAL A 71 7.62 -10.13 -26.55
C VAL A 71 8.81 -9.56 -27.33
N GLU A 72 8.52 -8.77 -28.36
CA GLU A 72 9.52 -7.94 -29.01
C GLU A 72 9.73 -6.65 -28.21
N LEU A 73 10.93 -6.50 -27.64
CA LEU A 73 11.31 -5.25 -26.98
C LEU A 73 11.61 -4.17 -28.02
N THR A 74 10.97 -3.01 -27.91
CA THR A 74 11.11 -1.90 -28.88
C THR A 74 11.51 -0.60 -28.18
N ASN A 75 12.09 0.34 -28.92
CA ASN A 75 12.50 1.64 -28.39
C ASN A 75 11.31 2.54 -28.01
N LYS A 76 10.07 2.11 -28.26
CA LYS A 76 8.84 2.76 -27.77
C LYS A 76 8.55 2.44 -26.30
N MET A 77 9.21 1.41 -25.77
CA MET A 77 9.10 1.02 -24.37
C MET A 77 10.10 1.80 -23.53
N PHE A 78 9.67 2.35 -22.40
CA PHE A 78 10.59 3.02 -21.46
C PHE A 78 10.98 2.14 -20.27
N GLY A 79 10.15 1.14 -19.97
CA GLY A 79 10.36 0.23 -18.86
C GLY A 79 9.61 -1.09 -19.05
N ALA A 80 10.04 -2.09 -18.29
CA ALA A 80 9.43 -3.40 -18.21
C ALA A 80 9.30 -3.83 -16.74
N ILE A 81 8.28 -4.63 -16.43
CA ILE A 81 8.10 -5.25 -15.11
C ILE A 81 7.85 -6.76 -15.21
N VAL A 82 8.53 -7.51 -14.35
CA VAL A 82 8.40 -8.97 -14.21
C VAL A 82 8.24 -9.35 -12.74
N GLN A 83 7.72 -10.55 -12.46
CA GLN A 83 7.56 -11.10 -11.10
C GLN A 83 8.56 -12.26 -10.88
N TYR A 84 9.17 -12.35 -9.69
CA TYR A 84 10.20 -13.32 -9.34
C TYR A 84 10.10 -13.85 -7.89
N PRO A 85 9.60 -15.09 -7.66
CA PRO A 85 8.96 -15.99 -8.61
C PRO A 85 7.72 -15.39 -9.27
N SER A 86 7.29 -15.93 -10.40
CA SER A 86 6.06 -15.49 -11.08
C SER A 86 4.80 -15.76 -10.26
N GLY A 87 3.70 -15.08 -10.61
CA GLY A 87 2.43 -15.22 -9.90
C GLY A 87 1.81 -16.62 -9.95
N ASP A 88 2.23 -17.45 -10.90
CA ASP A 88 1.86 -18.87 -10.98
C ASP A 88 2.87 -19.82 -10.31
N GLY A 89 3.94 -19.28 -9.73
CA GLY A 89 4.99 -19.97 -8.99
C GLY A 89 6.24 -20.32 -9.78
N ALA A 90 6.26 -20.15 -11.11
CA ALA A 90 7.45 -20.48 -11.90
C ALA A 90 8.63 -19.54 -11.62
N VAL A 91 9.84 -20.09 -11.56
CA VAL A 91 11.09 -19.34 -11.44
C VAL A 91 11.78 -19.28 -12.81
N TYR A 92 11.79 -18.09 -13.40
CA TYR A 92 12.40 -17.80 -14.70
C TYR A 92 13.81 -17.22 -14.55
N ASN A 93 14.65 -17.39 -15.58
CA ASN A 93 15.91 -16.68 -15.72
C ASN A 93 15.72 -15.42 -16.58
N TYR A 94 15.73 -14.24 -15.94
CA TYR A 94 15.50 -12.96 -16.63
C TYR A 94 16.78 -12.27 -17.12
N LYS A 95 17.96 -12.88 -16.97
CA LYS A 95 19.25 -12.24 -17.32
C LYS A 95 19.29 -11.74 -18.77
N ASP A 96 18.89 -12.59 -19.72
CA ASP A 96 18.90 -12.23 -21.14
C ASP A 96 17.81 -11.21 -21.48
N PHE A 97 16.67 -11.27 -20.79
CA PHE A 97 15.58 -10.29 -20.94
C PHE A 97 16.03 -8.90 -20.47
N ALA A 98 16.70 -8.82 -19.32
CA ALA A 98 17.29 -7.59 -18.79
C ALA A 98 18.32 -7.00 -19.76
N ALA A 99 19.26 -7.83 -20.23
CA ALA A 99 20.30 -7.39 -21.17
C ALA A 99 19.72 -6.82 -22.48
N LYS A 100 18.77 -7.52 -23.11
CA LYS A 100 18.09 -7.05 -24.33
C LYS A 100 17.29 -5.76 -24.10
N GLY A 101 16.69 -5.60 -22.92
CA GLY A 101 16.01 -4.36 -22.53
C GLY A 101 16.99 -3.20 -22.42
N HIS A 102 18.12 -3.40 -21.73
CA HIS A 102 19.15 -2.39 -21.55
C HIS A 102 19.78 -1.91 -22.85
N GLU A 103 19.99 -2.80 -23.83
CA GLU A 103 20.46 -2.44 -25.18
C GLU A 103 19.55 -1.40 -25.86
N LYS A 104 18.26 -1.38 -25.50
CA LYS A 104 17.24 -0.44 -26.03
C LYS A 104 16.91 0.69 -25.06
N GLY A 105 17.61 0.78 -23.92
CA GLY A 105 17.36 1.78 -22.88
C GLY A 105 16.12 1.52 -22.01
N ILE A 106 15.55 0.32 -22.07
CA ILE A 106 14.40 -0.12 -21.27
C ILE A 106 14.92 -0.53 -19.89
N LYS A 107 14.42 0.12 -18.82
CA LYS A 107 14.76 -0.26 -17.45
C LYS A 107 13.89 -1.43 -16.98
N LEU A 108 14.43 -2.31 -16.14
CA LEU A 108 13.72 -3.48 -15.63
C LEU A 108 13.37 -3.32 -14.14
N THR A 109 12.07 -3.40 -13.84
CA THR A 109 11.54 -3.55 -12.49
C THR A 109 11.24 -5.01 -12.22
N VAL A 110 11.57 -5.48 -11.03
CA VAL A 110 11.31 -6.86 -10.59
C VAL A 110 10.50 -6.83 -9.31
N VAL A 111 9.32 -7.43 -9.35
CA VAL A 111 8.50 -7.66 -8.17
C VAL A 111 8.95 -9.00 -7.57
N ALA A 112 9.60 -8.97 -6.41
CA ALA A 112 10.26 -10.13 -5.83
C ALA A 112 9.69 -10.53 -4.46
N ASP A 113 9.63 -11.82 -4.20
CA ASP A 113 9.32 -12.34 -2.86
C ASP A 113 10.55 -12.31 -1.95
N ILE A 114 10.46 -11.64 -0.80
CA ILE A 114 11.62 -11.41 0.06
C ILE A 114 12.23 -12.70 0.66
N LEU A 115 11.42 -13.74 0.89
CA LEU A 115 11.89 -15.01 1.46
C LEU A 115 12.54 -15.88 0.39
N SER A 116 11.99 -15.92 -0.82
CA SER A 116 12.56 -16.70 -1.93
C SER A 116 13.99 -16.23 -2.25
N LEU A 117 14.27 -14.93 -2.09
CA LEU A 117 15.60 -14.35 -2.29
C LEU A 117 16.66 -14.86 -1.29
N ALA A 118 16.28 -15.59 -0.25
CA ALA A 118 17.23 -16.31 0.59
C ALA A 118 17.90 -17.48 -0.15
N LEU A 119 17.23 -18.05 -1.17
CA LEU A 119 17.68 -19.19 -1.97
C LEU A 119 17.91 -18.86 -3.44
N LEU A 120 17.18 -17.88 -3.99
CA LEU A 120 17.24 -17.49 -5.39
C LEU A 120 18.27 -16.39 -5.65
N THR A 121 18.99 -16.48 -6.77
CA THR A 121 19.92 -15.44 -7.22
C THR A 121 19.18 -14.10 -7.30
N PRO A 122 19.58 -13.10 -6.51
CA PRO A 122 18.76 -11.91 -6.33
C PRO A 122 18.78 -10.99 -7.56
N PRO A 123 17.72 -10.19 -7.78
CA PRO A 123 17.57 -9.45 -9.03
C PRO A 123 18.69 -8.47 -9.38
N GLY A 124 19.33 -7.87 -8.38
CA GLY A 124 20.49 -6.99 -8.60
C GLY A 124 21.68 -7.70 -9.27
N GLU A 125 21.83 -9.02 -9.11
CA GLU A 125 22.95 -9.78 -9.69
C GLU A 125 22.77 -10.11 -11.17
N TRP A 126 21.54 -10.12 -11.68
CA TRP A 126 21.25 -10.47 -13.07
C TRP A 126 20.72 -9.30 -13.92
N GLY A 127 20.70 -8.08 -13.37
CA GLY A 127 20.49 -6.86 -14.14
C GLY A 127 19.19 -6.12 -13.88
N ALA A 128 18.52 -6.32 -12.74
CA ALA A 128 17.42 -5.45 -12.35
C ALA A 128 17.88 -4.00 -12.13
N ASP A 129 17.04 -3.03 -12.45
CA ASP A 129 17.26 -1.61 -12.13
C ASP A 129 16.52 -1.22 -10.85
N ILE A 130 15.34 -1.79 -10.64
CA ILE A 130 14.47 -1.57 -9.49
C ILE A 130 13.94 -2.92 -9.02
N VAL A 131 13.91 -3.14 -7.71
CA VAL A 131 13.33 -4.33 -7.07
C VAL A 131 12.32 -3.87 -6.03
N VAL A 132 11.08 -4.33 -6.18
CA VAL A 132 9.97 -4.04 -5.28
C VAL A 132 9.34 -5.33 -4.79
N GLY A 133 8.49 -5.25 -3.77
CA GLY A 133 7.75 -6.40 -3.27
C GLY A 133 7.19 -6.13 -1.89
N CYS A 134 6.61 -7.16 -1.27
CA CYS A 134 6.08 -7.09 0.08
C CYS A 134 7.01 -7.76 1.11
N SER A 135 7.18 -7.17 2.29
CA SER A 135 7.90 -7.80 3.41
C SER A 135 6.98 -8.53 4.40
N GLN A 136 5.71 -8.78 4.05
CA GLN A 136 4.70 -9.35 4.95
C GLN A 136 5.15 -10.67 5.59
N ARG A 137 5.64 -11.61 4.77
CA ARG A 137 6.03 -12.94 5.24
C ARG A 137 7.26 -12.95 6.16
N PHE A 138 7.87 -11.79 6.42
CA PHE A 138 8.84 -11.63 7.50
C PHE A 138 8.12 -11.22 8.79
N GLY A 139 7.35 -12.16 9.35
CA GLY A 139 6.78 -12.03 10.70
C GLY A 139 5.65 -11.01 10.86
N VAL A 140 4.96 -10.61 9.79
CA VAL A 140 3.79 -9.72 9.87
C VAL A 140 2.52 -10.52 9.52
N PRO A 141 1.39 -10.41 10.25
CA PRO A 141 0.16 -11.15 9.95
C PRO A 141 -0.44 -10.82 8.56
N MET A 142 -1.26 -11.70 8.00
CA MET A 142 -1.95 -11.44 6.71
C MET A 142 -2.88 -10.23 6.77
N GLY A 143 -3.56 -10.03 7.89
CA GLY A 143 -4.34 -8.82 8.21
C GLY A 143 -5.48 -8.53 7.21
N PHE A 144 -5.95 -9.54 6.48
CA PHE A 144 -6.92 -9.40 5.39
C PHE A 144 -6.55 -8.31 4.38
N GLY A 145 -5.25 -8.19 4.09
CA GLY A 145 -4.69 -7.25 3.12
C GLY A 145 -3.63 -6.32 3.68
N GLY A 146 -3.57 -6.15 5.00
CA GLY A 146 -2.54 -5.33 5.62
C GLY A 146 -2.85 -4.93 7.06
N PRO A 147 -1.97 -4.08 7.64
CA PRO A 147 -0.93 -3.34 6.94
C PRO A 147 0.37 -4.15 6.76
N HIS A 148 1.07 -3.94 5.64
CA HIS A 148 2.37 -4.55 5.35
C HIS A 148 3.31 -3.52 4.74
N ALA A 149 4.60 -3.58 5.06
CA ALA A 149 5.59 -2.74 4.41
C ALA A 149 5.95 -3.32 3.04
N ALA A 150 5.77 -2.51 1.98
CA ALA A 150 6.41 -2.81 0.71
C ALA A 150 7.84 -2.28 0.73
N PHE A 151 8.77 -3.05 0.17
CA PHE A 151 10.15 -2.60 -0.02
C PHE A 151 10.34 -2.05 -1.43
N PHE A 152 11.22 -1.06 -1.56
CA PHE A 152 11.63 -0.48 -2.83
C PHE A 152 13.14 -0.27 -2.80
N ALA A 153 13.85 -0.99 -3.66
CA ALA A 153 15.30 -0.94 -3.77
C ALA A 153 15.74 -0.68 -5.22
N THR A 154 16.80 0.08 -5.41
CA THR A 154 17.27 0.53 -6.74
C THR A 154 18.78 0.76 -6.72
N LYS A 155 19.35 1.10 -7.88
CA LYS A 155 20.74 1.56 -8.00
C LYS A 155 20.94 2.94 -7.39
N GLU A 156 22.10 3.19 -6.81
CA GLU A 156 22.49 4.43 -6.11
C GLU A 156 22.43 5.66 -7.04
N GLU A 157 22.70 5.47 -8.33
CA GLU A 157 22.57 6.51 -9.36
C GLU A 157 21.16 7.14 -9.41
N TYR A 158 20.14 6.37 -9.00
CA TYR A 158 18.74 6.81 -9.03
C TYR A 158 18.20 7.33 -7.70
N LYS A 159 19.04 7.48 -6.66
CA LYS A 159 18.60 7.92 -5.32
C LYS A 159 17.81 9.24 -5.29
N ARG A 160 18.03 10.12 -6.27
CA ARG A 160 17.31 11.41 -6.39
C ARG A 160 15.87 11.27 -6.89
N SER A 161 15.54 10.14 -7.52
CA SER A 161 14.20 9.83 -8.03
C SER A 161 13.43 8.85 -7.14
N MET A 162 14.07 8.32 -6.08
CA MET A 162 13.46 7.33 -5.21
C MET A 162 12.22 7.90 -4.46
N PRO A 163 11.11 7.14 -4.37
CA PRO A 163 9.93 7.53 -3.61
C PRO A 163 10.11 7.32 -2.10
N GLY A 164 9.44 8.15 -1.31
CA GLY A 164 9.38 8.00 0.14
C GLY A 164 10.68 8.34 0.91
N ARG A 165 10.65 8.03 2.20
CA ARG A 165 11.73 8.32 3.15
C ARG A 165 12.92 7.40 2.94
N ILE A 166 14.12 7.90 3.20
CA ILE A 166 15.36 7.12 3.25
C ILE A 166 16.06 7.47 4.57
N ILE A 167 16.53 6.46 5.31
CA ILE A 167 17.34 6.68 6.50
C ILE A 167 18.81 6.69 6.09
N GLY A 168 19.53 7.75 6.46
CA GLY A 168 20.94 7.92 6.19
C GLY A 168 21.76 8.06 7.47
N VAL A 169 23.00 7.58 7.41
CA VAL A 169 24.01 7.79 8.45
C VAL A 169 24.54 9.22 8.36
N THR A 170 24.71 9.86 9.51
CA THR A 170 25.32 11.19 9.69
C THR A 170 26.13 11.20 10.99
N ILE A 171 26.70 12.35 11.32
CA ILE A 171 27.31 12.62 12.62
C ILE A 171 26.52 13.69 13.39
N ASP A 172 26.55 13.62 14.72
CA ASP A 172 26.01 14.65 15.61
C ASP A 172 27.02 15.81 15.84
N SER A 173 26.67 16.79 16.68
CA SER A 173 27.53 17.93 17.01
C SER A 173 28.79 17.58 17.80
N ALA A 174 28.85 16.37 18.37
CA ALA A 174 30.02 15.83 19.08
C ALA A 174 30.84 14.85 18.21
N GLY A 175 30.45 14.63 16.96
CA GLY A 175 31.12 13.73 16.02
C GLY A 175 30.73 12.25 16.17
N ASN A 176 29.68 11.94 16.94
CA ASN A 176 29.21 10.57 17.12
C ASN A 176 28.34 10.11 15.95
N TYR A 177 28.30 8.80 15.73
CA TYR A 177 27.38 8.17 14.77
C TYR A 177 25.91 8.51 15.09
N ALA A 178 25.17 8.97 14.08
CA ALA A 178 23.75 9.29 14.18
C ALA A 178 22.98 8.89 12.91
N LEU A 179 21.66 8.77 13.05
CA LEU A 179 20.75 8.48 11.94
C LEU A 179 19.81 9.67 11.71
N ARG A 180 19.45 9.92 10.45
CA ARG A 180 18.43 10.90 10.08
C ARG A 180 17.69 10.50 8.80
N MET A 181 16.55 11.14 8.55
CA MET A 181 15.96 11.13 7.21
C MET A 181 16.87 11.89 6.23
N ALA A 182 17.24 11.25 5.13
CA ALA A 182 18.16 11.76 4.12
C ALA A 182 17.45 12.15 2.82
N LEU A 183 18.03 13.11 2.09
CA LEU A 183 17.53 13.59 0.80
C LEU A 183 16.04 14.00 0.83
N GLN A 184 15.61 14.66 1.92
CA GLN A 184 14.20 15.03 2.15
C GLN A 184 13.63 15.99 1.11
N THR A 185 14.49 16.68 0.34
CA THR A 185 14.06 17.56 -0.76
C THR A 185 13.30 16.83 -1.85
N ARG A 186 13.34 15.49 -1.91
CA ARG A 186 12.51 14.67 -2.81
C ARG A 186 11.05 14.60 -2.40
N GLU A 187 10.75 14.81 -1.12
CA GLU A 187 9.46 14.51 -0.51
C GLU A 187 8.48 15.68 -0.63
N GLN A 188 7.18 15.35 -0.57
CA GLN A 188 6.04 16.27 -0.77
C GLN A 188 6.08 17.53 0.10
N HIS A 189 6.59 17.43 1.34
CA HIS A 189 6.58 18.55 2.29
C HIS A 189 7.57 19.67 1.91
N ILE A 190 8.54 19.38 1.03
CA ILE A 190 9.47 20.38 0.48
C ILE A 190 9.12 20.67 -0.98
N ARG A 191 8.94 19.63 -1.80
CA ARG A 191 8.86 19.76 -3.26
C ARG A 191 7.45 19.81 -3.85
N ARG A 192 6.40 19.58 -3.04
CA ARG A 192 5.00 19.70 -3.45
C ARG A 192 4.72 18.93 -4.75
N ASP A 193 4.24 19.60 -5.79
CA ASP A 193 3.95 19.06 -7.13
C ASP A 193 5.17 18.43 -7.84
N LYS A 194 6.39 18.81 -7.45
CA LYS A 194 7.65 18.31 -8.03
C LYS A 194 8.28 17.17 -7.22
N ALA A 195 7.59 16.69 -6.19
CA ALA A 195 8.06 15.58 -5.38
C ALA A 195 8.14 14.29 -6.21
N THR A 196 8.94 13.33 -5.74
CA THR A 196 9.06 12.03 -6.42
C THR A 196 7.82 11.16 -6.27
N SER A 197 7.00 11.42 -5.25
CA SER A 197 5.74 10.73 -4.95
C SER A 197 4.90 11.61 -4.01
N ASN A 198 3.60 11.34 -3.93
CA ASN A 198 2.71 11.94 -2.94
C ASN A 198 2.80 11.29 -1.55
N ILE A 199 3.53 10.18 -1.41
CA ILE A 199 3.57 9.42 -0.16
C ILE A 199 4.03 10.28 1.04
N CYS A 200 3.30 10.18 2.15
CA CYS A 200 3.61 10.87 3.39
C CYS A 200 3.63 9.89 4.57
N THR A 201 2.48 9.37 5.00
CA THR A 201 2.45 8.19 5.88
C THR A 201 2.75 6.95 5.03
N ALA A 202 3.63 6.07 5.53
CA ALA A 202 4.04 4.84 4.86
C ALA A 202 3.68 3.64 5.77
N GLN A 203 4.60 2.68 5.94
CA GLN A 203 4.38 1.45 6.73
C GLN A 203 5.53 1.21 7.72
N ALA A 204 5.97 2.27 8.41
CA ALA A 204 7.17 2.27 9.24
C ALA A 204 7.17 1.17 10.32
N LEU A 205 6.09 1.03 11.11
CA LEU A 205 6.00 -0.01 12.13
C LEU A 205 6.17 -1.41 11.56
N LEU A 206 5.62 -1.69 10.38
CA LEU A 206 5.67 -3.02 9.78
C LEU A 206 7.03 -3.28 9.12
N ALA A 207 7.70 -2.23 8.63
CA ALA A 207 9.09 -2.31 8.21
C ALA A 207 10.02 -2.60 9.41
N ILE A 208 9.73 -2.01 10.57
CA ILE A 208 10.43 -2.32 11.82
C ILE A 208 10.19 -3.78 12.21
N MET A 209 8.93 -4.27 12.19
CA MET A 209 8.63 -5.68 12.48
C MET A 209 9.37 -6.65 11.54
N ALA A 210 9.36 -6.40 10.23
CA ALA A 210 10.09 -7.22 9.27
C ALA A 210 11.62 -7.14 9.45
N GLY A 211 12.15 -5.96 9.81
CA GLY A 211 13.55 -5.79 10.18
C GLY A 211 13.91 -6.58 11.44
N MET A 212 13.04 -6.57 12.45
CA MET A 212 13.20 -7.33 13.68
C MET A 212 13.15 -8.85 13.44
N TYR A 213 12.28 -9.32 12.54
CA TYR A 213 12.26 -10.71 12.09
C TYR A 213 13.60 -11.12 11.47
N ALA A 214 14.15 -10.29 10.57
CA ALA A 214 15.47 -10.54 9.97
C ALA A 214 16.62 -10.50 11.00
N VAL A 215 16.55 -9.60 11.99
CA VAL A 215 17.53 -9.53 13.10
C VAL A 215 17.48 -10.79 13.95
N TYR A 216 16.29 -11.24 14.33
CA TYR A 216 16.10 -12.38 15.21
C TYR A 216 16.54 -13.70 14.56
N HIS A 217 16.15 -13.92 13.30
CA HIS A 217 16.50 -15.15 12.57
C HIS A 217 17.92 -15.12 12.01
N GLY A 218 18.44 -13.95 11.66
CA GLY A 218 19.71 -13.80 10.96
C GLY A 218 19.77 -14.53 9.61
N PRO A 219 20.91 -14.54 8.92
CA PRO A 219 21.02 -15.19 7.61
C PRO A 219 20.72 -16.69 7.66
N LYS A 220 21.16 -17.39 8.73
CA LYS A 220 20.97 -18.84 8.87
C LYS A 220 19.50 -19.21 9.11
N GLY A 221 18.79 -18.48 9.97
CA GLY A 221 17.39 -18.74 10.27
C GLY A 221 16.51 -18.45 9.05
N ILE A 222 16.72 -17.31 8.38
CA ILE A 222 16.00 -16.97 7.16
C ILE A 222 16.23 -18.03 6.07
N LYS A 223 17.48 -18.47 5.87
CA LYS A 223 17.80 -19.56 4.95
C LYS A 223 17.06 -20.86 5.32
N ALA A 224 17.10 -21.25 6.60
CA ALA A 224 16.43 -22.48 7.05
C ALA A 224 14.90 -22.43 6.84
N ILE A 225 14.28 -21.28 7.07
CA ILE A 225 12.84 -21.08 6.83
C ILE A 225 12.53 -21.20 5.33
N ALA A 226 13.34 -20.58 4.47
CA ALA A 226 13.19 -20.68 3.03
C ALA A 226 13.42 -22.11 2.52
N GLU A 227 14.47 -22.81 2.99
CA GLU A 227 14.77 -24.21 2.64
C GLU A 227 13.64 -25.15 3.09
N ARG A 228 13.10 -24.94 4.29
CA ARG A 228 11.96 -25.72 4.80
C ARG A 228 10.72 -25.49 3.94
N THR A 229 10.40 -24.23 3.64
CA THR A 229 9.22 -23.87 2.83
C THR A 229 9.33 -24.49 1.43
N HIS A 230 10.49 -24.34 0.78
CA HIS A 230 10.75 -24.96 -0.52
C HIS A 230 10.69 -26.49 -0.44
N GLY A 231 11.29 -27.10 0.58
CA GLY A 231 11.25 -28.54 0.81
C GLY A 231 9.83 -29.09 0.96
N ILE A 232 8.94 -28.38 1.65
CA ILE A 232 7.52 -28.74 1.77
C ILE A 232 6.80 -28.63 0.42
N ALA A 233 7.09 -27.59 -0.38
CA ALA A 233 6.54 -27.46 -1.72
C ALA A 233 6.96 -28.64 -2.63
N VAL A 234 8.25 -29.01 -2.60
CA VAL A 234 8.76 -30.17 -3.35
C VAL A 234 8.12 -31.47 -2.85
N LEU A 235 7.98 -31.63 -1.53
CA LEU A 235 7.33 -32.81 -0.95
C LEU A 235 5.88 -32.94 -1.41
N LEU A 236 5.12 -31.84 -1.37
CA LEU A 236 3.74 -31.80 -1.85
C LEU A 236 3.68 -32.12 -3.35
N SER A 237 4.55 -31.51 -4.16
CA SER A 237 4.62 -31.78 -5.60
C SER A 237 4.85 -33.26 -5.89
N LYS A 238 5.91 -33.86 -5.33
CA LYS A 238 6.23 -35.29 -5.53
C LYS A 238 5.07 -36.20 -5.09
N SER A 239 4.42 -35.85 -3.98
CA SER A 239 3.31 -36.63 -3.44
C SER A 239 2.05 -36.55 -4.31
N LEU A 240 1.76 -35.39 -4.92
CA LEU A 240 0.65 -35.27 -5.88
C LEU A 240 1.01 -35.89 -7.25
N GLU A 241 2.27 -35.85 -7.65
CA GLU A 241 2.75 -36.50 -8.88
C GLU A 241 2.65 -38.03 -8.82
N SER A 242 2.90 -38.65 -7.67
CA SER A 242 2.71 -40.10 -7.50
C SER A 242 1.22 -40.51 -7.62
N LEU A 243 0.29 -39.60 -7.29
CA LEU A 243 -1.13 -39.75 -7.53
C LEU A 243 -1.51 -39.47 -9.00
N GLY A 244 -0.56 -39.04 -9.83
CA GLY A 244 -0.72 -38.78 -11.26
C GLY A 244 -1.25 -37.38 -11.58
N TYR A 245 -1.10 -36.41 -10.68
CA TYR A 245 -1.29 -34.99 -11.02
C TYR A 245 0.01 -34.46 -11.62
N LYS A 246 -0.07 -33.64 -12.66
CA LYS A 246 1.14 -33.14 -13.34
C LYS A 246 1.48 -31.75 -12.84
N GLN A 247 2.62 -31.60 -12.18
CA GLN A 247 3.19 -30.29 -11.88
C GLN A 247 3.61 -29.61 -13.20
N GLN A 248 3.12 -28.39 -13.44
CA GLN A 248 3.39 -27.66 -14.68
C GLN A 248 4.67 -26.82 -14.59
N ASN A 249 5.00 -26.31 -13.40
CA ASN A 249 6.19 -25.50 -13.20
C ASN A 249 7.42 -26.40 -13.10
N GLN A 250 8.43 -26.16 -13.94
CA GLN A 250 9.70 -26.88 -13.86
C GLN A 250 10.50 -26.50 -12.61
N ASN A 251 10.60 -25.19 -12.36
CA ASN A 251 11.32 -24.61 -11.24
C ASN A 251 10.35 -23.72 -10.46
N TYR A 252 10.32 -23.85 -9.14
CA TYR A 252 9.44 -23.09 -8.26
C TYR A 252 10.07 -22.92 -6.88
N PHE A 253 9.62 -21.92 -6.13
CA PHE A 253 10.00 -21.76 -4.72
C PHE A 253 8.99 -22.46 -3.81
N ASP A 254 7.82 -21.88 -3.63
CA ASP A 254 6.78 -22.34 -2.70
C ASP A 254 5.40 -22.52 -3.34
N THR A 255 5.26 -22.18 -4.61
CA THR A 255 3.98 -22.15 -5.34
C THR A 255 3.99 -23.16 -6.47
N LEU A 256 3.03 -24.07 -6.43
CA LEU A 256 2.85 -25.20 -7.32
C LEU A 256 1.69 -24.94 -8.28
N LYS A 257 1.80 -25.40 -9.53
CA LYS A 257 0.75 -25.25 -10.56
C LYS A 257 0.30 -26.59 -11.11
N PHE A 258 -1.00 -26.86 -11.08
CA PHE A 258 -1.59 -28.09 -11.60
C PHE A 258 -2.76 -27.78 -12.52
N ASP A 259 -2.95 -28.59 -13.56
CA ASP A 259 -4.21 -28.64 -14.32
C ASP A 259 -5.03 -29.83 -13.84
N LEU A 260 -6.17 -29.55 -13.22
CA LEU A 260 -7.06 -30.57 -12.67
C LEU A 260 -8.10 -31.06 -13.68
N GLY A 261 -8.25 -30.37 -14.83
CA GLY A 261 -9.28 -30.68 -15.82
C GLY A 261 -10.68 -30.75 -15.21
N ASP A 262 -11.39 -31.85 -15.48
CA ASP A 262 -12.75 -32.08 -14.98
C ASP A 262 -12.81 -32.39 -13.47
N LEU A 263 -11.67 -32.56 -12.79
CA LEU A 263 -11.62 -32.85 -11.35
C LEU A 263 -11.70 -31.60 -10.47
N THR A 264 -11.65 -30.40 -11.05
CA THR A 264 -11.57 -29.14 -10.31
C THR A 264 -12.68 -28.99 -9.26
N ASP A 265 -13.94 -29.17 -9.65
CA ASP A 265 -15.08 -28.94 -8.76
C ASP A 265 -15.11 -29.95 -7.60
N ALA A 266 -14.73 -31.20 -7.88
CA ALA A 266 -14.68 -32.26 -6.88
C ALA A 266 -13.54 -32.02 -5.86
N ILE A 267 -12.36 -31.60 -6.33
CA ILE A 267 -11.24 -31.21 -5.48
C ILE A 267 -11.59 -29.97 -4.66
N HIS A 268 -12.20 -28.96 -5.28
CA HIS A 268 -12.64 -27.75 -4.60
C HIS A 268 -13.60 -28.07 -3.46
N SER A 269 -14.64 -28.85 -3.74
CA SER A 269 -15.63 -29.25 -2.74
C SER A 269 -14.99 -29.99 -1.56
N GLU A 270 -14.05 -30.90 -1.83
CA GLU A 270 -13.36 -31.65 -0.78
C GLU A 270 -12.40 -30.79 0.04
N LEU A 271 -11.68 -29.85 -0.59
CA LEU A 271 -10.82 -28.89 0.12
C LEU A 271 -11.62 -27.99 1.05
N ILE A 272 -12.77 -27.47 0.60
CA ILE A 272 -13.66 -26.66 1.44
C ILE A 272 -14.20 -27.47 2.62
N ASN A 273 -14.55 -28.74 2.44
CA ASN A 273 -14.95 -29.63 3.53
C ASN A 273 -13.83 -29.89 4.57
N ASN A 274 -12.58 -29.58 4.24
CA ASN A 274 -11.42 -29.67 5.12
C ASN A 274 -10.87 -28.28 5.48
N GLU A 275 -11.63 -27.21 5.25
CA GLU A 275 -11.27 -25.82 5.60
C GLU A 275 -9.97 -25.31 4.92
N ILE A 276 -9.67 -25.80 3.70
CA ILE A 276 -8.49 -25.41 2.92
C ILE A 276 -8.90 -24.58 1.70
N ASN A 277 -8.23 -23.44 1.53
CA ASN A 277 -8.32 -22.63 0.32
C ASN A 277 -7.07 -22.80 -0.54
N ILE A 278 -7.27 -22.94 -1.86
CA ILE A 278 -6.22 -22.81 -2.88
C ILE A 278 -6.71 -21.83 -3.95
N HIS A 279 -5.82 -21.39 -4.83
CA HIS A 279 -6.19 -20.45 -5.89
C HIS A 279 -6.62 -21.19 -7.16
N TYR A 280 -7.70 -20.71 -7.79
CA TYR A 280 -8.32 -21.31 -8.97
C TYR A 280 -8.39 -20.33 -10.13
N ASN A 281 -7.99 -20.79 -11.32
CA ASN A 281 -8.23 -20.14 -12.60
C ASN A 281 -8.76 -21.19 -13.59
N LYS A 282 -10.08 -21.36 -13.62
CA LYS A 282 -10.76 -22.45 -14.34
C LYS A 282 -10.22 -23.81 -13.86
N SER A 283 -9.66 -24.63 -14.75
CA SER A 283 -9.08 -25.93 -14.39
C SER A 283 -7.66 -25.85 -13.83
N ILE A 284 -6.99 -24.70 -14.01
CA ILE A 284 -5.65 -24.47 -13.49
C ILE A 284 -5.75 -24.04 -12.04
N VAL A 285 -5.05 -24.72 -11.15
CA VAL A 285 -4.94 -24.36 -9.74
C VAL A 285 -3.51 -24.05 -9.37
N THR A 286 -3.36 -23.11 -8.45
CA THR A 286 -2.08 -22.86 -7.78
C THR A 286 -2.20 -23.11 -6.28
N ILE A 287 -1.21 -23.81 -5.75
CA ILE A 287 -1.12 -24.17 -4.32
C ILE A 287 0.18 -23.57 -3.79
N THR A 288 0.05 -22.59 -2.90
CA THR A 288 1.18 -21.95 -2.24
C THR A 288 1.29 -22.46 -0.82
N VAL A 289 2.49 -22.90 -0.43
CA VAL A 289 2.81 -23.26 0.96
C VAL A 289 3.63 -22.16 1.62
N ASP A 290 3.67 -22.14 2.94
CA ASP A 290 4.35 -21.10 3.70
C ASP A 290 5.09 -21.64 4.94
N GLU A 291 5.61 -20.74 5.78
CA GLU A 291 6.34 -21.08 6.99
C GLU A 291 5.52 -21.97 7.96
N THR A 292 4.20 -21.83 7.96
CA THR A 292 3.28 -22.54 8.84
C THR A 292 2.94 -23.95 8.35
N THR A 293 3.08 -24.21 7.04
CA THR A 293 2.74 -25.51 6.45
C THR A 293 3.64 -26.60 7.01
N SER A 294 3.03 -27.70 7.46
CA SER A 294 3.66 -28.87 8.06
C SER A 294 3.61 -30.08 7.14
N VAL A 295 4.30 -31.16 7.53
CA VAL A 295 4.22 -32.44 6.81
C VAL A 295 2.83 -33.06 6.95
N ASP A 296 2.13 -32.80 8.05
CA ASP A 296 0.78 -33.33 8.25
C ASP A 296 -0.23 -32.62 7.34
N ASP A 297 -0.07 -31.32 7.10
CA ASP A 297 -0.86 -30.60 6.09
C ASP A 297 -0.64 -31.19 4.68
N VAL A 298 0.59 -31.61 4.36
CA VAL A 298 0.87 -32.32 3.10
C VAL A 298 0.15 -33.67 3.05
N LYS A 299 0.13 -34.43 4.16
CA LYS A 299 -0.59 -35.70 4.24
C LYS A 299 -2.10 -35.50 4.06
N ASP A 300 -2.66 -34.42 4.60
CA ASP A 300 -4.06 -34.04 4.41
C ASP A 300 -4.36 -33.71 2.94
N MET A 301 -3.51 -32.91 2.29
CA MET A 301 -3.61 -32.64 0.86
C MET A 301 -3.54 -33.93 0.03
N VAL A 302 -2.61 -34.83 0.34
CA VAL A 302 -2.48 -36.13 -0.33
C VAL A 302 -3.74 -36.97 -0.16
N ARG A 303 -4.30 -37.05 1.05
CA ARG A 303 -5.55 -37.77 1.32
C ARG A 303 -6.71 -37.22 0.48
N ILE A 304 -6.86 -35.90 0.44
CA ILE A 304 -7.91 -35.21 -0.34
C ILE A 304 -7.76 -35.52 -1.84
N PHE A 305 -6.56 -35.32 -2.39
CA PHE A 305 -6.30 -35.52 -3.82
C PHE A 305 -6.33 -37.00 -4.23
N ALA A 306 -5.97 -37.93 -3.34
CA ALA A 306 -6.06 -39.36 -3.57
C ALA A 306 -7.52 -39.83 -3.62
N LYS A 307 -8.35 -39.34 -2.69
CA LYS A 307 -9.79 -39.64 -2.63
C LYS A 307 -10.49 -39.35 -3.95
N ILE A 308 -10.24 -38.18 -4.55
CA ILE A 308 -10.88 -37.79 -5.81
C ILE A 308 -10.50 -38.70 -6.98
N LYS A 309 -9.29 -39.26 -6.98
CA LYS A 309 -8.84 -40.25 -7.98
C LYS A 309 -9.14 -41.69 -7.62
N ALA A 310 -9.90 -41.94 -6.54
CA ALA A 310 -10.17 -43.27 -6.00
C ALA A 310 -8.87 -44.09 -5.76
N LYS A 311 -7.80 -43.42 -5.34
CA LYS A 311 -6.52 -44.04 -4.95
C LYS A 311 -6.42 -44.09 -3.43
N SER A 312 -5.67 -45.07 -2.92
CA SER A 312 -5.34 -45.13 -1.49
C SER A 312 -4.24 -44.12 -1.18
N SER A 313 -4.44 -43.31 -0.13
CA SER A 313 -3.38 -42.42 0.37
C SER A 313 -2.21 -43.19 0.99
N HIS A 314 -2.42 -44.45 1.38
CA HIS A 314 -1.35 -45.33 1.89
C HIS A 314 -0.36 -45.76 0.80
N ASP A 315 -0.72 -45.62 -0.48
CA ASP A 315 0.16 -45.94 -1.59
C ASP A 315 1.17 -44.81 -1.88
N VAL A 316 1.03 -43.66 -1.19
CA VAL A 316 1.93 -42.51 -1.31
C VAL A 316 2.92 -42.51 -0.15
N ASP A 317 4.19 -42.80 -0.45
CA ASP A 317 5.28 -42.81 0.53
C ASP A 317 5.81 -41.40 0.82
N VAL A 318 5.00 -40.60 1.53
CA VAL A 318 5.37 -39.22 1.92
C VAL A 318 6.66 -39.20 2.76
N ASP A 319 6.80 -40.14 3.69
CA ASP A 319 7.97 -40.21 4.57
C ASP A 319 9.24 -40.64 3.81
N GLY A 320 9.11 -41.54 2.83
CA GLY A 320 10.19 -41.86 1.90
C GLY A 320 10.61 -40.66 1.04
N PHE A 321 9.66 -39.93 0.45
CA PHE A 321 9.96 -38.73 -0.34
C PHE A 321 10.66 -37.66 0.48
N LYS A 322 10.27 -37.49 1.75
CA LYS A 322 10.90 -36.56 2.69
C LYS A 322 12.39 -36.85 2.89
N SER A 323 12.80 -38.11 2.84
CA SER A 323 14.21 -38.52 3.05
C SER A 323 15.14 -38.25 1.85
N ASP A 324 14.60 -38.06 0.65
CA ASP A 324 15.34 -37.79 -0.60
C ASP A 324 14.82 -36.52 -1.31
N LEU A 325 14.56 -35.46 -0.53
CA LEU A 325 14.21 -34.15 -1.09
C LEU A 325 15.44 -33.49 -1.72
N LYS A 326 15.29 -33.07 -2.97
CA LYS A 326 16.27 -32.29 -3.72
C LYS A 326 15.59 -31.02 -4.20
N SER A 327 16.32 -29.91 -4.18
CA SER A 327 15.81 -28.64 -4.71
C SER A 327 15.49 -28.77 -6.20
N THR A 328 14.36 -28.18 -6.62
CA THR A 328 14.01 -28.04 -8.04
C THR A 328 14.57 -26.76 -8.65
N ILE A 329 15.21 -25.90 -7.86
CA ILE A 329 15.84 -24.67 -8.33
C ILE A 329 17.17 -25.03 -9.02
N PRO A 330 17.36 -24.72 -10.31
CA PRO A 330 18.60 -24.98 -11.05
C PRO A 330 19.80 -24.26 -10.44
N ALA A 331 21.01 -24.81 -10.58
CA ALA A 331 22.22 -24.29 -9.96
C ALA A 331 22.52 -22.83 -10.35
N GLU A 332 22.21 -22.43 -11.58
CA GLU A 332 22.38 -21.07 -12.09
C GLU A 332 21.40 -20.05 -11.47
N LEU A 333 20.31 -20.52 -10.87
CA LEU A 333 19.31 -19.70 -10.16
C LEU A 333 19.44 -19.79 -8.65
N GLN A 334 20.38 -20.59 -8.13
CA GLN A 334 20.65 -20.69 -6.70
C GLN A 334 21.60 -19.57 -6.26
N ARG A 335 21.17 -18.82 -5.24
CA ARG A 335 21.94 -17.77 -4.61
C ARG A 335 23.27 -18.29 -4.09
N GLN A 336 24.35 -17.64 -4.52
CA GLN A 336 25.71 -17.88 -4.00
C GLN A 336 26.19 -16.73 -3.10
N SER A 337 25.61 -15.54 -3.22
CA SER A 337 26.00 -14.36 -2.45
C SER A 337 25.54 -14.42 -0.99
N GLU A 338 26.40 -13.92 -0.11
CA GLU A 338 26.06 -13.72 1.30
C GLU A 338 25.06 -12.56 1.48
N TYR A 339 24.37 -12.55 2.61
CA TYR A 339 23.42 -11.51 3.02
C TYR A 339 23.35 -11.41 4.53
N LEU A 340 22.88 -10.27 5.03
CA LEU A 340 22.70 -10.02 6.46
C LEU A 340 24.00 -10.23 7.24
N THR A 341 25.14 -9.80 6.66
CA THR A 341 26.47 -9.97 7.23
C THR A 341 26.80 -8.92 8.30
N HIS A 342 26.03 -7.83 8.36
CA HIS A 342 26.20 -6.81 9.39
C HIS A 342 25.98 -7.40 10.80
N PRO A 343 26.76 -7.00 11.82
CA PRO A 343 26.66 -7.56 13.17
C PRO A 343 25.25 -7.57 13.76
N VAL A 344 24.43 -6.56 13.44
CA VAL A 344 23.03 -6.46 13.93
C VAL A 344 22.20 -7.73 13.65
N PHE A 345 22.45 -8.44 12.54
CA PHE A 345 21.74 -9.67 12.19
C PHE A 345 22.36 -10.93 12.79
N ASN A 346 23.43 -10.79 13.57
CA ASN A 346 24.30 -11.87 14.06
C ASN A 346 24.57 -11.77 15.59
N THR A 347 23.91 -10.85 16.31
CA THR A 347 24.13 -10.60 17.75
C THR A 347 22.87 -10.63 18.62
N HIS A 348 21.69 -10.95 18.07
CA HIS A 348 20.40 -10.83 18.76
C HIS A 348 19.48 -12.05 18.56
N GLN A 349 20.03 -13.26 18.53
CA GLN A 349 19.28 -14.49 18.19
C GLN A 349 18.57 -15.14 19.38
N SER A 350 18.99 -14.86 20.63
CA SER A 350 18.21 -15.30 21.78
C SER A 350 17.06 -14.33 22.06
N GLU A 351 15.94 -14.85 22.57
CA GLU A 351 14.78 -14.04 22.96
C GLU A 351 15.17 -12.90 23.92
N HIS A 352 16.10 -13.18 24.85
CA HIS A 352 16.55 -12.19 25.83
C HIS A 352 17.43 -11.08 25.22
N GLU A 353 18.29 -11.41 24.26
CA GLU A 353 19.06 -10.40 23.52
C GLU A 353 18.15 -9.55 22.65
N MET A 354 17.18 -10.16 21.97
CA MET A 354 16.20 -9.47 21.15
C MET A 354 15.34 -8.52 21.97
N LEU A 355 14.83 -8.98 23.12
CA LEU A 355 14.08 -8.16 24.07
C LEU A 355 14.89 -6.93 24.49
N ARG A 356 16.17 -7.11 24.84
CA ARG A 356 17.06 -6.00 25.23
C ARG A 356 17.34 -5.05 24.07
N TYR A 357 17.50 -5.58 22.85
CA TYR A 357 17.71 -4.78 21.65
C TYR A 357 16.48 -3.91 21.34
N ILE A 358 15.29 -4.49 21.30
CA ILE A 358 14.02 -3.77 21.10
C ILE A 358 13.87 -2.70 22.19
N LYS A 359 14.06 -3.06 23.47
CA LYS A 359 13.91 -2.11 24.57
C LYS A 359 14.93 -0.97 24.53
N SER A 360 16.16 -1.25 24.10
CA SER A 360 17.21 -0.25 23.92
C SER A 360 16.86 0.77 22.84
N LEU A 361 16.21 0.35 21.75
CA LEU A 361 15.72 1.26 20.72
C LEU A 361 14.50 2.05 21.19
N GLU A 362 13.52 1.37 21.81
CA GLU A 362 12.32 2.02 22.38
C GLU A 362 12.70 3.14 23.36
N ALA A 363 13.71 2.91 24.21
CA ALA A 363 14.16 3.89 25.21
C ALA A 363 14.82 5.15 24.62
N LYS A 364 15.17 5.15 23.33
CA LYS A 364 15.75 6.32 22.64
C LYS A 364 14.68 7.23 22.04
N ASP A 365 13.45 6.73 21.89
CA ASP A 365 12.38 7.40 21.15
C ASP A 365 11.35 8.00 22.10
N LEU A 366 11.17 9.33 22.03
CA LEU A 366 10.07 10.00 22.73
C LEU A 366 8.74 9.60 22.11
N SER A 367 7.85 9.01 22.92
CA SER A 367 6.52 8.56 22.52
C SER A 367 5.42 9.10 23.43
N LEU A 368 4.15 8.83 23.09
CA LEU A 368 2.99 9.20 23.91
C LEU A 368 2.93 8.52 25.29
N CYS A 369 3.78 7.51 25.53
CA CYS A 369 3.95 6.93 26.87
C CYS A 369 4.69 7.89 27.83
N HIS A 370 5.33 8.94 27.31
CA HIS A 370 6.16 9.87 28.08
C HIS A 370 5.49 11.22 28.30
N SER A 371 5.04 11.85 27.21
CA SER A 371 4.52 13.21 27.22
C SER A 371 3.64 13.49 26.00
N MET A 372 2.99 14.66 26.03
CA MET A 372 2.29 15.20 24.86
C MET A 372 3.29 15.48 23.73
N ILE A 373 3.01 14.97 22.54
CA ILE A 373 3.71 15.29 21.30
C ILE A 373 2.79 16.19 20.47
N ALA A 374 2.92 17.51 20.61
CA ALA A 374 1.98 18.50 20.03
C ALA A 374 2.27 18.84 18.55
N LEU A 375 2.30 17.83 17.69
CA LEU A 375 2.51 18.00 16.25
C LEU A 375 1.21 18.46 15.56
N GLY A 376 1.21 19.70 15.06
CA GLY A 376 0.13 20.24 14.23
C GLY A 376 -0.10 19.37 12.98
N SER A 377 -1.35 19.27 12.53
CA SER A 377 -1.78 18.39 11.43
C SER A 377 -1.58 16.87 11.66
N CYS A 378 -1.06 16.43 12.81
CA CYS A 378 -0.88 14.99 13.12
C CYS A 378 -1.94 14.40 14.06
N THR A 379 -2.60 15.22 14.88
CA THR A 379 -3.62 14.75 15.86
C THR A 379 -3.09 13.60 16.72
N MET A 380 -2.07 13.87 17.54
CA MET A 380 -1.47 12.89 18.45
C MET A 380 -2.39 12.59 19.66
N LYS A 381 -3.54 11.96 19.40
CA LYS A 381 -4.54 11.57 20.40
C LYS A 381 -4.21 10.19 21.00
N LEU A 382 -5.01 9.78 21.98
CA LEU A 382 -4.93 8.45 22.57
C LEU A 382 -5.17 7.37 21.50
N ASN A 383 -4.30 6.35 21.49
CA ASN A 383 -4.53 5.07 20.84
C ASN A 383 -4.88 4.08 21.96
N ALA A 384 -6.16 3.87 22.23
CA ALA A 384 -6.57 3.19 23.46
C ALA A 384 -6.28 1.68 23.37
N THR A 385 -5.87 1.08 24.49
CA THR A 385 -5.57 -0.36 24.53
C THR A 385 -6.75 -1.20 24.04
N THR A 386 -7.98 -0.86 24.43
CA THR A 386 -9.20 -1.56 23.97
C THR A 386 -9.39 -1.49 22.45
N GLU A 387 -8.99 -0.40 21.80
CA GLU A 387 -9.08 -0.25 20.34
C GLU A 387 -7.99 -1.08 19.63
N MET A 388 -6.84 -1.28 20.28
CA MET A 388 -5.69 -1.98 19.71
C MET A 388 -5.77 -3.50 19.83
N ILE A 389 -6.42 -4.03 20.88
CA ILE A 389 -6.49 -5.48 21.17
C ILE A 389 -6.99 -6.30 19.96
N PRO A 390 -8.07 -5.92 19.24
CA PRO A 390 -8.61 -6.75 18.17
C PRO A 390 -7.68 -6.94 16.96
N VAL A 391 -6.70 -6.06 16.77
CA VAL A 391 -5.78 -6.10 15.62
C VAL A 391 -4.99 -7.40 15.57
N THR A 392 -4.71 -8.03 16.72
CA THR A 392 -3.95 -9.28 16.83
C THR A 392 -4.82 -10.50 17.09
N TRP A 393 -6.16 -10.38 17.05
CA TRP A 393 -7.04 -11.53 17.13
C TRP A 393 -6.89 -12.41 15.88
N PRO A 394 -6.73 -13.74 16.00
CA PRO A 394 -6.56 -14.63 14.86
C PRO A 394 -7.65 -14.49 13.80
N GLU A 395 -8.90 -14.29 14.22
CA GLU A 395 -10.10 -14.14 13.39
C GLU A 395 -10.00 -12.97 12.40
N PHE A 396 -9.16 -11.97 12.70
CA PHE A 396 -8.91 -10.82 11.83
C PHE A 396 -7.50 -10.84 11.23
N SER A 397 -6.49 -11.11 12.07
CA SER A 397 -5.07 -11.00 11.70
C SER A 397 -4.58 -12.12 10.78
N LYS A 398 -5.19 -13.31 10.80
CA LYS A 398 -4.75 -14.45 9.98
C LYS A 398 -5.51 -14.62 8.66
N MET A 399 -6.53 -13.81 8.40
CA MET A 399 -7.33 -13.95 7.19
C MET A 399 -6.55 -13.48 5.95
N HIS A 400 -6.56 -14.30 4.90
CA HIS A 400 -6.00 -13.95 3.60
C HIS A 400 -6.90 -12.94 2.87
N PRO A 401 -6.39 -11.85 2.26
CA PRO A 401 -7.21 -10.79 1.63
C PRO A 401 -8.18 -11.27 0.55
N PHE A 402 -7.89 -12.41 -0.07
CA PHE A 402 -8.67 -12.99 -1.17
C PHE A 402 -9.43 -14.26 -0.74
N ALA A 403 -9.64 -14.45 0.56
CA ALA A 403 -10.51 -15.52 1.06
C ALA A 403 -11.95 -15.36 0.50
N PRO A 404 -12.66 -16.47 0.23
CA PRO A 404 -14.06 -16.45 -0.16
C PRO A 404 -14.96 -15.61 0.77
N ALA A 405 -15.95 -14.93 0.19
CA ALA A 405 -16.78 -13.95 0.89
C ALA A 405 -17.59 -14.53 2.06
N ASP A 406 -17.95 -15.82 1.98
CA ASP A 406 -18.67 -16.57 3.02
C ASP A 406 -17.80 -16.90 4.25
N GLN A 407 -16.47 -16.82 4.12
CA GLN A 407 -15.52 -17.03 5.22
C GLN A 407 -15.20 -15.75 6.00
N VAL A 408 -15.64 -14.58 5.49
CA VAL A 408 -15.23 -13.25 5.99
C VAL A 408 -16.41 -12.38 6.42
N GLY A 409 -17.53 -12.99 6.80
CA GLY A 409 -18.75 -12.27 7.23
C GLY A 409 -18.49 -11.25 8.36
N GLY A 410 -17.58 -11.55 9.29
CA GLY A 410 -17.17 -10.62 10.35
C GLY A 410 -16.53 -9.34 9.79
N TYR A 411 -15.60 -9.46 8.84
CA TYR A 411 -15.03 -8.29 8.16
C TYR A 411 -16.10 -7.51 7.38
N MET A 412 -17.01 -8.20 6.68
CA MET A 412 -18.09 -7.54 5.92
C MET A 412 -19.01 -6.71 6.83
N GLN A 413 -19.31 -7.21 8.03
CA GLN A 413 -20.06 -6.44 9.02
C GLN A 413 -19.28 -5.18 9.45
N ILE A 414 -18.00 -5.32 9.81
CA ILE A 414 -17.15 -4.18 10.21
C ILE A 414 -17.09 -3.11 9.10
N PHE A 415 -16.94 -3.53 7.84
CA PHE A 415 -16.89 -2.60 6.71
C PHE A 415 -18.23 -1.89 6.49
N SER A 416 -19.36 -2.61 6.62
CA SER A 416 -20.69 -2.01 6.51
C SER A 416 -20.92 -0.98 7.59
N GLU A 417 -20.61 -1.32 8.85
CA GLU A 417 -20.79 -0.42 9.99
C GLU A 417 -19.90 0.81 9.87
N LEU A 418 -18.61 0.65 9.51
CA LEU A 418 -17.71 1.77 9.24
C LEU A 418 -18.18 2.63 8.06
N ASN A 419 -18.64 2.02 6.97
CA ASN A 419 -19.20 2.75 5.84
C ASN A 419 -20.35 3.65 6.31
N ASP A 420 -21.29 3.10 7.07
CA ASP A 420 -22.48 3.82 7.51
C ASP A 420 -22.14 4.93 8.52
N TRP A 421 -21.30 4.64 9.51
CA TRP A 421 -20.91 5.60 10.52
C TRP A 421 -20.07 6.73 9.94
N LEU A 422 -19.07 6.42 9.11
CA LEU A 422 -18.24 7.44 8.49
C LEU A 422 -19.02 8.26 7.46
N SER A 423 -19.94 7.65 6.70
CA SER A 423 -20.86 8.38 5.82
C SER A 423 -21.71 9.37 6.61
N LYS A 424 -22.25 8.96 7.76
CA LYS A 424 -23.03 9.85 8.64
C LYS A 424 -22.18 10.97 9.24
N ILE A 425 -20.97 10.68 9.72
CA ILE A 425 -20.04 11.68 10.26
C ILE A 425 -19.66 12.72 9.21
N THR A 426 -19.51 12.28 7.96
CA THR A 426 -19.03 13.14 6.87
C THR A 426 -20.13 13.77 6.03
N GLY A 427 -21.38 13.31 6.15
CA GLY A 427 -22.48 13.75 5.31
C GLY A 427 -22.44 13.20 3.87
N PHE A 428 -21.63 12.18 3.62
CA PHE A 428 -21.49 11.54 2.30
C PHE A 428 -22.45 10.38 2.08
N ALA A 429 -22.59 9.95 0.82
CA ALA A 429 -23.50 8.88 0.43
C ALA A 429 -22.89 7.47 0.59
N ALA A 430 -21.57 7.34 0.42
CA ALA A 430 -20.86 6.09 0.59
C ALA A 430 -19.36 6.34 0.85
N MET A 431 -18.71 5.32 1.43
CA MET A 431 -17.27 5.27 1.64
C MET A 431 -16.61 4.23 0.73
N SER A 432 -15.37 4.48 0.31
CA SER A 432 -14.42 3.44 -0.07
C SER A 432 -13.34 3.32 0.99
N LEU A 433 -13.16 2.11 1.50
CA LEU A 433 -12.13 1.78 2.50
C LEU A 433 -10.82 1.28 1.86
N GLN A 434 -10.69 1.32 0.53
CA GLN A 434 -9.52 0.79 -0.17
C GLN A 434 -8.22 1.59 0.06
N PRO A 435 -8.22 2.95 0.01
CA PRO A 435 -6.97 3.70 0.08
C PRO A 435 -6.27 3.57 1.44
N ASN A 436 -5.03 3.07 1.43
CA ASN A 436 -4.24 2.73 2.61
C ASN A 436 -3.32 3.84 3.15
N ALA A 437 -3.58 5.10 2.78
CA ALA A 437 -2.95 6.29 3.38
C ALA A 437 -3.75 7.54 3.00
N GLY A 438 -3.57 8.65 3.73
CA GLY A 438 -4.26 9.91 3.38
C GLY A 438 -3.96 10.41 1.97
N ALA A 439 -2.69 10.39 1.57
CA ALA A 439 -2.27 10.71 0.20
C ALA A 439 -2.86 9.76 -0.86
N GLN A 440 -3.08 8.49 -0.52
CA GLN A 440 -3.81 7.57 -1.41
C GLN A 440 -5.29 7.91 -1.50
N GLY A 441 -5.89 8.39 -0.41
CA GLY A 441 -7.26 8.91 -0.41
C GLY A 441 -7.40 10.15 -1.29
N GLU A 442 -6.43 11.07 -1.24
CA GLU A 442 -6.35 12.20 -2.18
C GLU A 442 -6.30 11.72 -3.62
N TYR A 443 -5.33 10.88 -3.96
CA TYR A 443 -5.20 10.33 -5.31
C TYR A 443 -6.49 9.61 -5.76
N ALA A 444 -7.08 8.77 -4.91
CA ALA A 444 -8.32 8.07 -5.20
C ALA A 444 -9.50 9.03 -5.46
N GLY A 445 -9.66 10.06 -4.62
CA GLY A 445 -10.71 11.06 -4.80
C GLY A 445 -10.57 11.85 -6.10
N LEU A 446 -9.34 12.22 -6.47
CA LEU A 446 -9.06 12.89 -7.74
C LEU A 446 -9.30 11.97 -8.95
N MET A 447 -8.97 10.68 -8.85
CA MET A 447 -9.25 9.71 -9.90
C MET A 447 -10.76 9.44 -10.06
N VAL A 448 -11.52 9.45 -8.97
CA VAL A 448 -13.00 9.39 -8.97
C VAL A 448 -13.59 10.62 -9.67
N ILE A 449 -13.11 11.83 -9.35
CA ILE A 449 -13.52 13.06 -10.03
C ILE A 449 -13.20 12.99 -11.53
N ARG A 450 -11.99 12.53 -11.89
CA ARG A 450 -11.57 12.36 -13.28
C ARG A 450 -12.49 11.40 -14.04
N ALA A 451 -12.82 10.25 -13.46
CA ALA A 451 -13.73 9.28 -14.06
C ALA A 451 -15.14 9.85 -14.26
N TYR A 452 -15.64 10.60 -13.28
CA TYR A 452 -16.90 11.31 -13.40
C TYR A 452 -16.92 12.34 -14.52
N HIS A 453 -15.85 13.14 -14.68
CA HIS A 453 -15.71 14.09 -15.79
C HIS A 453 -15.61 13.39 -17.15
N MET A 454 -14.93 12.25 -17.21
CA MET A 454 -14.86 11.45 -18.44
C MET A 454 -16.22 10.90 -18.86
N ASP A 455 -16.99 10.35 -17.91
CA ASP A 455 -18.29 9.74 -18.20
C ASP A 455 -19.32 10.73 -18.79
N ARG A 456 -19.21 12.01 -18.42
CA ARG A 456 -20.05 13.09 -18.96
C ARG A 456 -19.50 13.77 -20.22
N GLY A 457 -18.45 13.21 -20.83
CA GLY A 457 -17.80 13.81 -22.01
C GLY A 457 -16.98 15.08 -21.71
N GLN A 458 -16.64 15.34 -20.45
CA GLN A 458 -15.87 16.50 -19.98
C GLN A 458 -14.45 16.09 -19.54
N GLY A 459 -13.90 15.01 -20.10
CA GLY A 459 -12.58 14.48 -19.72
C GLY A 459 -11.40 15.42 -20.00
N HIS A 460 -11.62 16.54 -20.70
CA HIS A 460 -10.64 17.61 -20.88
C HIS A 460 -10.41 18.45 -19.61
N ARG A 461 -11.32 18.39 -18.62
CA ARG A 461 -11.23 19.11 -17.35
C ARG A 461 -10.13 18.52 -16.46
N ASN A 462 -8.95 19.15 -16.48
CA ASN A 462 -7.77 18.69 -15.76
C ASN A 462 -7.12 19.76 -14.87
N VAL A 463 -7.71 20.95 -14.72
CA VAL A 463 -7.18 21.98 -13.81
C VAL A 463 -7.61 21.71 -12.37
N ALA A 464 -6.64 21.67 -11.46
CA ALA A 464 -6.85 21.62 -10.02
C ALA A 464 -6.45 22.95 -9.38
N LEU A 465 -7.42 23.65 -8.81
CA LEU A 465 -7.14 24.81 -7.96
C LEU A 465 -6.69 24.33 -6.58
N ILE A 466 -5.59 24.86 -6.07
CA ILE A 466 -5.01 24.47 -4.78
C ILE A 466 -4.57 25.72 -4.02
N PRO A 467 -5.15 26.03 -2.85
CA PRO A 467 -4.67 27.13 -2.01
C PRO A 467 -3.20 26.98 -1.64
N SER A 468 -2.47 28.09 -1.58
CA SER A 468 -1.06 28.10 -1.18
C SER A 468 -0.81 27.51 0.21
N SER A 469 -1.82 27.53 1.08
CA SER A 469 -1.80 26.94 2.42
C SER A 469 -1.94 25.42 2.42
N ALA A 470 -2.41 24.79 1.34
CA ALA A 470 -2.66 23.34 1.31
C ALA A 470 -1.41 22.51 1.65
N HIS A 471 -1.62 21.35 2.28
CA HIS A 471 -0.57 20.40 2.59
C HIS A 471 0.18 19.98 1.33
N GLY A 472 1.46 19.59 1.46
CA GLY A 472 2.30 19.26 0.30
C GLY A 472 1.85 18.02 -0.47
N THR A 473 1.03 17.15 0.15
CA THR A 473 0.44 15.99 -0.50
C THR A 473 -0.58 16.40 -1.56
N ASN A 474 -1.40 17.43 -1.34
CA ASN A 474 -2.43 17.85 -2.28
C ASN A 474 -1.88 18.11 -3.70
N PRO A 475 -0.88 19.00 -3.89
CA PRO A 475 -0.28 19.20 -5.21
C PRO A 475 0.48 17.97 -5.72
N ALA A 476 1.10 17.16 -4.85
CA ALA A 476 1.75 15.93 -5.28
C ALA A 476 0.74 14.89 -5.82
N SER A 477 -0.40 14.74 -5.15
CA SER A 477 -1.52 13.86 -5.55
C SER A 477 -2.19 14.36 -6.83
N ALA A 478 -2.36 15.68 -6.98
CA ALA A 478 -2.86 16.28 -8.23
C ALA A 478 -1.91 16.07 -9.40
N ALA A 479 -0.61 16.28 -9.20
CA ALA A 479 0.41 15.99 -10.22
C ALA A 479 0.35 14.53 -10.65
N MET A 480 0.32 13.61 -9.68
CA MET A 480 0.19 12.16 -9.88
C MET A 480 -1.13 11.73 -10.53
N ALA A 481 -2.20 12.51 -10.36
CA ALA A 481 -3.48 12.36 -11.08
C ALA A 481 -3.49 13.05 -12.45
N GLY A 482 -2.33 13.51 -12.95
CA GLY A 482 -2.17 14.13 -14.27
C GLY A 482 -2.83 15.50 -14.41
N MET A 483 -3.09 16.19 -13.30
CA MET A 483 -3.78 17.49 -13.29
C MET A 483 -2.81 18.66 -13.46
N LYS A 484 -3.30 19.74 -14.08
CA LYS A 484 -2.62 21.04 -14.14
C LYS A 484 -2.92 21.81 -12.85
N ILE A 485 -1.90 22.03 -12.04
CA ILE A 485 -2.05 22.68 -10.74
C ILE A 485 -1.99 24.19 -10.91
N VAL A 486 -3.01 24.88 -10.40
CA VAL A 486 -3.09 26.34 -10.35
C VAL A 486 -3.24 26.76 -8.91
N VAL A 487 -2.23 27.46 -8.39
CA VAL A 487 -2.19 27.86 -6.98
C VAL A 487 -3.09 29.07 -6.76
N THR A 488 -4.01 29.02 -5.80
CA THR A 488 -4.78 30.20 -5.35
C THR A 488 -4.11 30.84 -4.13
N ARG A 489 -4.17 32.17 -4.04
CA ARG A 489 -3.55 32.93 -2.94
C ARG A 489 -4.33 32.76 -1.64
N CYS A 490 -3.64 33.06 -0.54
CA CYS A 490 -4.28 33.34 0.74
C CYS A 490 -4.20 34.84 1.02
N ASP A 491 -5.18 35.38 1.74
CA ASP A 491 -5.17 36.77 2.22
C ASP A 491 -4.18 36.96 3.39
N GLU A 492 -4.06 38.19 3.90
CA GLU A 492 -3.16 38.53 5.01
C GLU A 492 -3.53 37.83 6.33
N ASN A 493 -4.79 37.41 6.47
CA ASN A 493 -5.31 36.66 7.62
C ASN A 493 -5.18 35.13 7.44
N GLY A 494 -4.59 34.69 6.33
CA GLY A 494 -4.36 33.28 6.03
C GLY A 494 -5.59 32.51 5.54
N ASN A 495 -6.68 33.19 5.17
CA ASN A 495 -7.86 32.59 4.51
C ASN A 495 -7.63 32.52 3.00
N ILE A 496 -8.48 31.79 2.29
CA ILE A 496 -8.48 31.79 0.82
C ILE A 496 -8.82 33.20 0.29
N ASP A 497 -7.99 33.72 -0.61
CA ASP A 497 -8.27 34.98 -1.32
C ASP A 497 -9.45 34.76 -2.30
N MET A 498 -10.63 35.24 -1.91
CA MET A 498 -11.89 35.03 -2.65
C MET A 498 -11.86 35.65 -4.06
N ASP A 499 -11.22 36.81 -4.22
CA ASP A 499 -11.12 37.48 -5.51
C ASP A 499 -10.20 36.69 -6.45
N ASP A 500 -9.07 36.19 -5.94
CA ASP A 500 -8.15 35.34 -6.70
C ASP A 500 -8.79 34.00 -7.08
N LEU A 501 -9.48 33.36 -6.13
CA LEU A 501 -10.19 32.10 -6.36
C LEU A 501 -11.23 32.27 -7.47
N LYS A 502 -12.07 33.32 -7.38
CA LYS A 502 -13.11 33.59 -8.36
C LYS A 502 -12.54 33.89 -9.74
N ALA A 503 -11.48 34.70 -9.80
CA ALA A 503 -10.80 35.02 -11.05
C ALA A 503 -10.24 33.75 -11.73
N LYS A 504 -9.57 32.87 -10.96
CA LYS A 504 -9.01 31.62 -11.50
C LYS A 504 -10.07 30.58 -11.84
N ALA A 505 -11.15 30.50 -11.07
CA ALA A 505 -12.26 29.61 -11.38
C ALA A 505 -12.96 30.00 -12.70
N GLU A 506 -13.14 31.31 -12.97
CA GLU A 506 -13.69 31.78 -14.25
C GLU A 506 -12.66 31.65 -15.40
N GLU A 507 -11.39 31.97 -15.16
CA GLU A 507 -10.30 31.76 -16.15
C GLU A 507 -10.25 30.31 -16.62
N HIS A 508 -10.42 29.37 -15.69
CA HIS A 508 -10.36 27.92 -15.94
C HIS A 508 -11.73 27.28 -16.10
N LYS A 509 -12.81 28.02 -16.29
CA LYS A 509 -14.18 27.46 -16.30
C LYS A 509 -14.39 26.29 -17.26
N ASP A 510 -13.71 26.31 -18.40
CA ASP A 510 -13.81 25.26 -19.42
C ASP A 510 -12.95 24.03 -19.09
N ASP A 511 -11.83 24.18 -18.36
CA ASP A 511 -10.89 23.10 -18.01
C ASP A 511 -10.81 22.77 -16.51
N LEU A 512 -11.63 23.41 -15.67
CA LEU A 512 -11.67 23.23 -14.21
C LEU A 512 -12.18 21.84 -13.86
N SER A 513 -11.29 21.04 -13.27
CA SER A 513 -11.58 19.70 -12.76
C SER A 513 -12.07 19.78 -11.32
N CYS A 514 -11.27 20.40 -10.44
CA CYS A 514 -11.60 20.48 -9.02
C CYS A 514 -10.87 21.60 -8.27
N LEU A 515 -11.39 21.91 -7.08
CA LEU A 515 -10.65 22.56 -5.99
C LEU A 515 -10.20 21.50 -4.99
N MET A 516 -8.97 21.60 -4.49
CA MET A 516 -8.52 20.87 -3.30
C MET A 516 -8.41 21.84 -2.13
N VAL A 517 -9.27 21.71 -1.13
CA VAL A 517 -9.31 22.58 0.05
C VAL A 517 -9.12 21.77 1.34
N THR A 518 -8.60 22.38 2.40
CA THR A 518 -8.52 21.78 3.74
C THR A 518 -9.44 22.56 4.66
N TYR A 519 -10.31 21.89 5.41
CA TYR A 519 -11.20 22.55 6.36
C TYR A 519 -11.17 21.88 7.74
N PRO A 520 -11.03 22.65 8.85
CA PRO A 520 -10.44 23.99 8.88
C PRO A 520 -9.08 24.01 8.18
N SER A 521 -8.60 25.19 7.78
CA SER A 521 -7.39 25.33 6.98
C SER A 521 -6.15 24.76 7.71
N THR A 522 -5.05 24.59 6.98
CA THR A 522 -3.77 24.14 7.57
C THR A 522 -3.21 25.15 8.58
N HIS A 523 -3.70 26.39 8.57
CA HIS A 523 -3.42 27.43 9.57
C HIS A 523 -4.20 27.23 10.89
N GLY A 524 -5.15 26.29 10.94
CA GLY A 524 -5.95 26.00 12.13
C GLY A 524 -7.15 26.95 12.31
N VAL A 525 -7.60 27.58 11.24
CA VAL A 525 -8.70 28.56 11.24
C VAL A 525 -9.90 28.04 10.46
N PHE A 526 -11.11 28.29 10.97
CA PHE A 526 -12.36 28.04 10.26
C PHE A 526 -12.67 29.23 9.35
N GLU A 527 -12.70 29.00 8.04
CA GLU A 527 -13.06 30.03 7.06
C GLU A 527 -14.59 30.19 7.01
N GLU A 528 -15.08 31.43 7.15
CA GLU A 528 -16.52 31.75 7.10
C GLU A 528 -17.11 31.59 5.69
N THR A 529 -16.28 31.73 4.66
CA THR A 529 -16.66 31.73 3.24
C THR A 529 -16.64 30.33 2.59
N ILE A 530 -16.41 29.26 3.35
CA ILE A 530 -16.15 27.92 2.77
C ILE A 530 -17.30 27.39 1.88
N ILE A 531 -18.55 27.72 2.20
CA ILE A 531 -19.72 27.33 1.39
C ILE A 531 -19.70 28.10 0.07
N GLU A 532 -19.45 29.41 0.11
CA GLU A 532 -19.33 30.26 -1.10
C GLU A 532 -18.16 29.78 -1.99
N VAL A 533 -17.04 29.39 -1.39
CA VAL A 533 -15.91 28.76 -2.10
C VAL A 533 -16.38 27.53 -2.87
N CYS A 534 -17.16 26.63 -2.25
CA CYS A 534 -17.66 25.43 -2.92
C CYS A 534 -18.64 25.79 -4.06
N GLU A 535 -19.55 26.73 -3.82
CA GLU A 535 -20.52 27.21 -4.80
C GLU A 535 -19.84 27.82 -6.05
N ILE A 536 -18.77 28.60 -5.87
CA ILE A 536 -17.98 29.18 -6.97
C ILE A 536 -17.40 28.08 -7.86
N ILE A 537 -16.86 27.02 -7.26
CA ILE A 537 -16.27 25.89 -8.00
C ILE A 537 -17.33 25.10 -8.76
N HIS A 538 -18.46 24.81 -8.11
CA HIS A 538 -19.58 24.13 -8.75
C HIS A 538 -20.19 24.94 -9.90
N ALA A 539 -20.32 26.26 -9.74
CA ALA A 539 -20.81 27.16 -10.77
C ALA A 539 -19.90 27.19 -12.03
N ASN A 540 -18.62 26.85 -11.86
CA ASN A 540 -17.63 26.74 -12.94
C ASN A 540 -17.39 25.29 -13.39
N GLY A 541 -18.28 24.36 -13.01
CA GLY A 541 -18.26 22.97 -13.48
C GLY A 541 -17.24 22.06 -12.81
N GLY A 542 -16.50 22.56 -11.81
CA GLY A 542 -15.55 21.79 -11.02
C GLY A 542 -16.21 20.91 -9.96
N GLN A 543 -15.41 20.09 -9.31
CA GLN A 543 -15.76 19.34 -8.09
C GLN A 543 -14.95 19.85 -6.90
N VAL A 544 -15.43 19.63 -5.68
CA VAL A 544 -14.74 20.03 -4.46
C VAL A 544 -14.18 18.79 -3.77
N TYR A 545 -12.86 18.69 -3.76
CA TYR A 545 -12.13 17.75 -2.93
C TYR A 545 -11.76 18.41 -1.59
N MET A 546 -12.19 17.82 -0.48
CA MET A 546 -11.80 18.26 0.85
C MET A 546 -10.74 17.31 1.44
N ASP A 547 -9.62 17.89 1.87
CA ASP A 547 -8.67 17.22 2.75
C ASP A 547 -9.26 17.15 4.17
N GLY A 548 -9.58 15.92 4.60
CA GLY A 548 -10.15 15.64 5.91
C GLY A 548 -9.13 15.31 7.01
N ALA A 549 -7.85 15.62 6.81
CA ALA A 549 -6.83 15.47 7.86
C ALA A 549 -7.16 16.24 9.15
N ASN A 550 -7.90 17.34 9.01
CA ASN A 550 -8.33 18.22 10.11
C ASN A 550 -9.74 17.90 10.65
N MET A 551 -10.33 16.75 10.29
CA MET A 551 -11.67 16.35 10.73
C MET A 551 -11.84 16.27 12.25
N ASN A 552 -10.76 16.15 13.03
CA ASN A 552 -10.84 16.19 14.49
C ASN A 552 -11.46 17.50 15.03
N ALA A 553 -11.45 18.58 14.25
CA ALA A 553 -12.11 19.84 14.55
C ALA A 553 -13.57 19.92 14.03
N GLN A 554 -14.06 18.92 13.30
CA GLN A 554 -15.39 18.93 12.67
C GLN A 554 -16.36 17.90 13.26
N VAL A 555 -15.89 16.69 13.60
CA VAL A 555 -16.76 15.55 13.94
C VAL A 555 -17.82 15.93 14.99
N GLY A 556 -19.09 15.80 14.61
CA GLY A 556 -20.25 16.10 15.47
C GLY A 556 -20.66 17.57 15.56
N LEU A 557 -19.90 18.49 14.96
CA LEU A 557 -20.21 19.93 14.89
C LEU A 557 -20.60 20.38 13.48
N THR A 558 -19.87 19.90 12.46
CA THR A 558 -20.14 20.14 11.04
C THR A 558 -19.70 18.93 10.23
N SER A 559 -19.92 18.93 8.92
CA SER A 559 -19.46 17.85 8.04
C SER A 559 -19.06 18.34 6.64
N PRO A 560 -18.13 17.64 5.97
CA PRO A 560 -17.73 17.96 4.60
C PRO A 560 -18.91 18.03 3.61
N GLY A 561 -19.85 17.10 3.70
CA GLY A 561 -21.04 17.11 2.85
C GLY A 561 -21.94 18.32 3.10
N SER A 562 -22.02 18.83 4.33
CA SER A 562 -22.82 20.01 4.67
C SER A 562 -22.21 21.33 4.19
N ILE A 563 -20.89 21.40 4.03
CA ILE A 563 -20.20 22.59 3.52
C ILE A 563 -20.08 22.62 1.99
N GLY A 564 -20.52 21.56 1.30
CA GLY A 564 -20.52 21.48 -0.16
C GLY A 564 -19.37 20.67 -0.79
N ALA A 565 -18.60 19.90 -0.02
CA ALA A 565 -17.59 19.01 -0.58
C ALA A 565 -18.24 17.84 -1.35
N ASP A 566 -17.63 17.43 -2.47
CA ASP A 566 -18.07 16.28 -3.26
C ASP A 566 -17.36 14.98 -2.85
N VAL A 567 -16.10 15.09 -2.40
CA VAL A 567 -15.29 13.97 -1.95
C VAL A 567 -14.34 14.43 -0.85
N CYS A 568 -14.11 13.56 0.13
CA CYS A 568 -13.17 13.80 1.22
C CYS A 568 -12.43 12.52 1.57
N HIS A 569 -11.13 12.58 1.77
CA HIS A 569 -10.43 11.52 2.48
C HIS A 569 -10.41 11.75 3.99
N LEU A 570 -10.34 10.68 4.79
CA LEU A 570 -10.14 10.76 6.23
C LEU A 570 -8.80 10.15 6.61
N ASN A 571 -8.01 10.78 7.48
CA ASN A 571 -6.89 10.11 8.12
C ASN A 571 -7.37 9.35 9.37
N LEU A 572 -7.62 8.05 9.25
CA LEU A 572 -8.00 7.23 10.42
C LEU A 572 -6.90 7.20 11.49
N HIS A 573 -5.64 7.31 11.06
CA HIS A 573 -4.43 7.41 11.89
C HIS A 573 -4.18 8.80 12.50
N LYS A 574 -5.13 9.71 12.34
CA LYS A 574 -5.16 11.01 13.02
C LYS A 574 -6.45 11.10 13.82
N THR A 575 -7.57 11.24 13.11
CA THR A 575 -8.87 11.55 13.70
C THR A 575 -9.50 10.34 14.39
N PHE A 576 -9.20 9.10 13.98
CA PHE A 576 -9.91 7.90 14.43
C PHE A 576 -8.96 6.84 15.02
N CYS A 577 -7.96 7.30 15.76
CA CYS A 577 -7.16 6.55 16.73
C CYS A 577 -6.23 5.44 16.19
N ILE A 578 -6.13 5.17 14.89
CA ILE A 578 -5.07 4.29 14.38
C ILE A 578 -3.70 4.86 14.81
N PRO A 579 -2.77 4.05 15.35
CA PRO A 579 -1.50 4.57 15.87
C PRO A 579 -0.60 5.07 14.74
N HIS A 580 0.15 6.13 15.01
CA HIS A 580 1.08 6.73 14.05
C HIS A 580 2.26 5.81 13.69
N GLY A 581 2.61 4.86 14.56
CA GLY A 581 3.59 3.80 14.28
C GLY A 581 5.00 4.26 13.86
N GLY A 582 5.42 5.46 14.27
CA GLY A 582 6.70 6.05 13.84
C GLY A 582 6.73 6.52 12.39
N GLY A 583 5.57 6.60 11.72
CA GLY A 583 5.43 7.02 10.31
C GLY A 583 4.60 6.08 9.44
N GLY A 584 3.75 5.25 10.05
CA GLY A 584 2.91 4.24 9.41
C GLY A 584 2.65 3.06 10.35
N PRO A 585 1.48 2.42 10.32
CA PRO A 585 0.54 2.39 9.20
C PRO A 585 -0.46 3.55 9.17
N GLY A 586 -1.14 3.70 8.04
CA GLY A 586 -2.30 4.58 7.88
C GLY A 586 -3.45 3.89 7.15
N MET A 587 -4.62 4.51 7.22
CA MET A 587 -5.77 4.28 6.33
C MET A 587 -6.34 5.64 5.94
N GLY A 588 -6.73 5.76 4.68
CA GLY A 588 -7.20 6.98 4.03
C GLY A 588 -8.54 6.82 3.30
N PRO A 589 -9.59 6.25 3.92
CA PRO A 589 -10.86 6.03 3.24
C PRO A 589 -11.43 7.33 2.67
N ILE A 590 -12.10 7.23 1.52
CA ILE A 590 -12.77 8.37 0.89
C ILE A 590 -14.28 8.27 1.05
N GLY A 591 -14.91 9.35 1.51
CA GLY A 591 -16.36 9.54 1.43
C GLY A 591 -16.70 10.37 0.20
N VAL A 592 -17.78 10.01 -0.49
CA VAL A 592 -18.18 10.69 -1.73
C VAL A 592 -19.67 11.03 -1.78
N ALA A 593 -19.98 12.14 -2.45
CA ALA A 593 -21.33 12.54 -2.78
C ALA A 593 -21.98 11.53 -3.74
N LYS A 594 -23.32 11.53 -3.77
CA LYS A 594 -24.13 10.50 -4.45
C LYS A 594 -23.75 10.28 -5.92
N HIS A 595 -23.42 11.33 -6.66
CA HIS A 595 -23.06 11.24 -8.08
C HIS A 595 -21.69 10.63 -8.33
N LEU A 596 -20.81 10.60 -7.33
CA LEU A 596 -19.46 10.01 -7.42
C LEU A 596 -19.41 8.54 -7.00
N VAL A 597 -20.42 8.04 -6.28
CA VAL A 597 -20.52 6.64 -5.81
C VAL A 597 -20.26 5.60 -6.92
N PRO A 598 -20.78 5.75 -8.16
CA PRO A 598 -20.54 4.76 -9.23
C PRO A 598 -19.09 4.65 -9.68
N TYR A 599 -18.21 5.57 -9.30
CA TYR A 599 -16.80 5.58 -9.74
C TYR A 599 -15.82 5.17 -8.64
N LEU A 600 -16.32 4.83 -7.45
CA LEU A 600 -15.46 4.38 -6.34
C LEU A 600 -14.55 3.21 -6.78
N PRO A 601 -13.32 3.11 -6.22
CA PRO A 601 -12.36 2.08 -6.61
C PRO A 601 -12.92 0.67 -6.57
N GLY A 602 -12.71 -0.06 -7.66
CA GLY A 602 -12.94 -1.48 -7.79
C GLY A 602 -11.71 -2.30 -7.41
N HIS A 603 -11.72 -3.60 -7.74
CA HIS A 603 -10.57 -4.47 -7.58
C HIS A 603 -10.64 -5.66 -8.55
N SER A 604 -9.51 -6.05 -9.14
CA SER A 604 -9.46 -7.11 -10.15
C SER A 604 -9.68 -8.54 -9.63
N VAL A 605 -9.28 -8.81 -8.38
CA VAL A 605 -9.42 -10.15 -7.75
C VAL A 605 -10.75 -10.34 -7.02
N VAL A 606 -11.12 -9.42 -6.12
CA VAL A 606 -12.37 -9.47 -5.35
C VAL A 606 -13.36 -8.48 -5.96
N ASN A 607 -14.53 -8.95 -6.37
CA ASN A 607 -15.51 -8.10 -7.04
C ASN A 607 -16.22 -7.15 -6.05
N ILE A 608 -15.65 -5.96 -5.89
CA ILE A 608 -16.24 -4.81 -5.18
C ILE A 608 -16.67 -3.70 -6.15
N ASN A 609 -16.74 -4.00 -7.45
CA ASN A 609 -17.07 -3.02 -8.48
C ASN A 609 -18.53 -2.56 -8.37
N ASN A 610 -18.74 -1.26 -8.58
CA ASN A 610 -20.05 -0.64 -8.59
C ASN A 610 -20.30 0.12 -9.89
N LYS A 611 -20.84 -0.54 -10.92
CA LYS A 611 -21.17 0.02 -12.23
C LYS A 611 -19.96 0.55 -13.02
N LYS A 612 -19.43 1.73 -12.66
CA LYS A 612 -18.41 2.49 -13.41
C LYS A 612 -17.13 2.68 -12.59
N SER A 613 -16.85 1.77 -11.68
CA SER A 613 -15.69 1.80 -10.79
C SER A 613 -14.40 2.03 -11.56
N ILE A 614 -13.55 2.91 -11.02
CA ILE A 614 -12.15 2.96 -11.45
C ILE A 614 -11.43 1.67 -11.02
N SER A 615 -10.32 1.35 -11.67
CA SER A 615 -9.40 0.29 -11.24
C SER A 615 -8.83 0.55 -9.83
N ALA A 616 -8.26 -0.47 -9.20
CA ALA A 616 -7.77 -0.38 -7.83
C ALA A 616 -6.70 0.71 -7.63
N VAL A 617 -6.66 1.27 -6.42
CA VAL A 617 -5.63 2.20 -5.93
C VAL A 617 -4.72 1.57 -4.85
N SER A 618 -5.10 0.42 -4.29
CA SER A 618 -4.33 -0.35 -3.31
C SER A 618 -4.40 -1.84 -3.63
N ALA A 619 -3.39 -2.61 -3.23
CA ALA A 619 -3.23 -4.00 -3.66
C ALA A 619 -4.25 -4.97 -3.05
N ALA A 620 -4.90 -4.57 -1.96
CA ALA A 620 -5.99 -5.31 -1.33
C ALA A 620 -7.30 -4.50 -1.43
N PRO A 621 -8.47 -5.17 -1.57
CA PRO A 621 -9.75 -4.52 -1.84
C PRO A 621 -10.18 -3.51 -0.76
N TRP A 622 -9.79 -3.72 0.50
CA TRP A 622 -10.06 -2.82 1.64
C TRP A 622 -8.76 -2.34 2.30
N GLY A 623 -7.66 -2.28 1.55
CA GLY A 623 -6.36 -1.81 2.04
C GLY A 623 -5.87 -2.60 3.25
N SER A 624 -5.49 -1.89 4.31
CA SER A 624 -5.03 -2.48 5.57
C SER A 624 -6.21 -2.82 6.47
N ALA A 625 -6.97 -3.87 6.12
CA ALA A 625 -8.27 -4.14 6.75
C ALA A 625 -8.20 -4.38 8.27
N SER A 626 -7.17 -5.06 8.78
CA SER A 626 -7.08 -5.39 10.21
C SER A 626 -7.04 -4.18 11.15
N ILE A 627 -6.50 -3.04 10.70
CA ILE A 627 -6.41 -1.83 11.53
C ILE A 627 -7.67 -0.96 11.46
N LEU A 628 -8.63 -1.29 10.59
CA LEU A 628 -9.95 -0.64 10.59
C LEU A 628 -10.73 -0.93 11.89
N LEU A 629 -10.42 -2.04 12.56
CA LEU A 629 -10.99 -2.42 13.86
C LEU A 629 -10.74 -1.36 14.94
N ILE A 630 -9.62 -0.63 14.87
CA ILE A 630 -9.29 0.42 15.83
C ILE A 630 -10.30 1.57 15.74
N SER A 631 -10.51 2.07 14.52
CA SER A 631 -11.46 3.16 14.28
C SER A 631 -12.91 2.71 14.51
N HIS A 632 -13.22 1.46 14.20
CA HIS A 632 -14.51 0.85 14.51
C HIS A 632 -14.78 0.86 16.02
N ALA A 633 -13.83 0.34 16.82
CA ALA A 633 -13.94 0.32 18.28
C ALA A 633 -14.05 1.73 18.87
N TYR A 634 -13.26 2.69 18.37
CA TYR A 634 -13.32 4.09 18.80
C TYR A 634 -14.73 4.69 18.59
N ILE A 635 -15.28 4.55 17.39
CA ILE A 635 -16.61 5.10 17.06
C ILE A 635 -17.69 4.40 17.90
N ALA A 636 -17.62 3.07 18.02
CA ALA A 636 -18.59 2.28 18.77
C ALA A 636 -18.62 2.65 20.26
N MET A 637 -17.44 2.85 20.89
CA MET A 637 -17.35 3.20 22.31
C MET A 637 -17.72 4.66 22.59
N MET A 638 -17.36 5.58 21.68
CA MET A 638 -17.61 7.01 21.87
C MET A 638 -19.06 7.39 21.61
N GLY A 639 -19.70 6.75 20.62
CA GLY A 639 -21.01 7.17 20.12
C GLY A 639 -21.04 8.62 19.62
N GLY A 640 -22.22 9.13 19.28
CA GLY A 640 -22.36 10.50 18.75
C GLY A 640 -21.91 11.58 19.73
N ASP A 641 -22.33 11.48 21.00
CA ASP A 641 -22.04 12.48 22.03
C ASP A 641 -20.55 12.51 22.39
N GLY A 642 -19.93 11.33 22.55
CA GLY A 642 -18.50 11.23 22.86
C GLY A 642 -17.63 11.79 21.74
N LEU A 643 -17.95 11.44 20.49
CA LEU A 643 -17.25 11.98 19.32
C LEU A 643 -17.34 13.52 19.25
N THR A 644 -18.56 14.07 19.44
CA THR A 644 -18.79 15.52 19.44
C THR A 644 -18.01 16.21 20.56
N ASN A 645 -18.01 15.63 21.76
CA ASN A 645 -17.27 16.18 22.90
C ASN A 645 -15.75 16.10 22.70
N ALA A 646 -15.23 15.05 22.07
CA ALA A 646 -13.81 14.96 21.73
C ALA A 646 -13.37 16.12 20.82
N THR A 647 -14.19 16.48 19.83
CA THR A 647 -13.95 17.65 18.97
C THR A 647 -14.02 18.95 19.76
N ARG A 648 -15.02 19.14 20.61
CA ARG A 648 -15.12 20.34 21.48
C ARG A 648 -13.89 20.50 22.37
N TYR A 649 -13.41 19.42 22.99
CA TYR A 649 -12.22 19.47 23.83
C TYR A 649 -10.93 19.71 23.03
N ALA A 650 -10.83 19.19 21.80
CA ALA A 650 -9.69 19.49 20.94
C ALA A 650 -9.61 21.00 20.63
N ILE A 651 -10.73 21.63 20.26
CA ILE A 651 -10.81 23.07 19.99
C ILE A 651 -10.55 23.88 21.26
N LEU A 652 -11.14 23.48 22.39
CA LEU A 652 -10.93 24.13 23.69
C LEU A 652 -9.44 24.11 24.09
N ASN A 653 -8.80 22.95 24.02
CA ASN A 653 -7.40 22.79 24.42
C ASN A 653 -6.46 23.62 23.53
N ALA A 654 -6.71 23.67 22.22
CA ALA A 654 -5.95 24.52 21.31
C ALA A 654 -6.10 26.01 21.65
N ASN A 655 -7.33 26.48 21.88
CA ASN A 655 -7.58 27.87 22.26
C ASN A 655 -7.04 28.23 23.64
N TYR A 656 -7.06 27.30 24.60
CA TYR A 656 -6.46 27.50 25.90
C TYR A 656 -4.93 27.67 25.79
N ILE A 657 -4.26 26.82 25.00
CA ILE A 657 -2.81 26.94 24.75
C ILE A 657 -2.49 28.27 24.06
N LYS A 658 -3.27 28.64 23.03
CA LYS A 658 -3.17 29.94 22.35
C LYS A 658 -3.24 31.08 23.36
N ALA A 659 -4.32 31.17 24.15
CA ALA A 659 -4.53 32.24 25.13
C ALA A 659 -3.40 32.32 26.18
N ARG A 660 -2.78 31.19 26.52
CA ARG A 660 -1.64 31.15 27.45
C ARG A 660 -0.32 31.60 26.86
N LEU A 661 -0.18 31.59 25.53
CA LEU A 661 1.07 31.86 24.84
C LEU A 661 1.04 33.16 24.02
N GLU A 662 -0.13 33.73 23.75
CA GLU A 662 -0.27 34.87 22.83
C GLU A 662 0.47 36.14 23.27
N ASP A 663 0.65 36.37 24.58
CA ASP A 663 1.48 37.46 25.10
C ASP A 663 2.99 37.25 24.91
N HIS A 664 3.42 36.02 24.63
CA HIS A 664 4.83 35.62 24.49
C HIS A 664 5.22 35.29 23.05
N TYR A 665 4.29 34.76 22.27
CA TYR A 665 4.47 34.32 20.89
C TYR A 665 3.27 34.80 20.07
N PRO A 666 3.49 35.64 19.03
CA PRO A 666 2.41 36.09 18.17
C PRO A 666 1.65 34.92 17.55
N VAL A 667 0.34 34.91 17.70
CA VAL A 667 -0.55 33.96 17.02
C VAL A 667 -0.71 34.47 15.59
N LEU A 668 -0.08 33.77 14.63
CA LEU A 668 0.02 34.24 13.25
C LEU A 668 -1.35 34.36 12.55
N TYR A 669 -2.25 33.42 12.83
CA TYR A 669 -3.60 33.38 12.26
C TYR A 669 -4.62 33.06 13.35
N SER A 670 -5.75 33.75 13.33
CA SER A 670 -6.90 33.47 14.19
C SER A 670 -8.19 33.70 13.43
N GLY A 671 -9.20 32.86 13.70
CA GLY A 671 -10.57 33.17 13.28
C GLY A 671 -11.05 34.46 13.96
N THR A 672 -11.93 35.18 13.26
CA THR A 672 -12.64 36.37 13.75
C THR A 672 -13.82 36.03 14.65
#